data_AF-D2V8H2-F1
#
_entry.id   AF-D2V8H2-F1
#
_cell.length_a   1.000
_cell.length_b   1.000
_cell.length_c   1.000
_cell.angle_alpha   90.00
_cell.angle_beta   90.00
_cell.angle_gamma   90.00
#
_symmetry.space_group_name_H-M   'P 1'
#
loop_
_entity.id
_entity.type
_entity.pdbx_description
1 polymer ?
#
loop_
_entity_poly.entity_id
_entity_poly.type
_entity_poly.pdbx_seq_one_letter_code
_entity_poly.pdbx_strand_id
1 'polypeptide(L)'
;MGKFHDTLNYSFRSHKNRAYQLECELLEILLHGNYHNHVMKNSFEIADPYRSVIIQLISKCNIGSGCVKFLSDRWKRDRELMKIALSVNGYQFDEMLPEFQKDRELILMAIRNEKQSLVDKHSPEKIITQILSDFSEDIELMMECCKKKRLCFYYLSEKLRDNEEFAAFCFSEWCGTSEMDSLSERLKNNREFISKIIEINPEIVTRCGKEIVDDELMLKALKYGLSLDHLYNSPLLTRELALEYSKTNHWSYIPKRFAKDKEICLNIVEKYGSRLTNLDSEMQYDMDVVKVAVKNYPHVFKDLPEEVKLQFAKSCRETIIDIVHNDSNYHLYNYFKNYMGEDIDFYVFAYTKDCNCNPPASLLENREFTLKCLLQNHLRIKVPAQYKTDTEIINAYWNCKKNPTRRIEWDWEIILQNSEITMEALESWSNEEKFDLEVTQFENASLDILSNRKIILLAAKNELLSNISILPDQFKVDKEIVMPMLKKNPKQLENTPLNRNKEFLLEFLKENPSVDLNLVAHFITPFGDEFLRSAIELNGLLLEHANAEMKSDRELVLKAVSNKCHALAFASDLLKQDFEIVMQSVKQDGSTLLYANDSLKSNRELVLEALKSGYFDENKDIDWNDPEILLNFAMSRAPVYSIPSLSEEISSDCNLFEKLLSYNGEMLQFASEAIRNDENLVLLAVKSSWSVLEYASQERQNDLLTILRARQLAVRKFSSLDMAADDWAPYRPPSSVTTDNVWYERVSADFEKRVWTQYLLDCKQQTRNPYAMN
;
A
#
# COMPACT_ATOMS: atom_id res chain seq x y z
N MET A 1 -30.42 27.80 -10.55
CA MET A 1 -29.47 28.01 -11.66
C MET A 1 -30.00 28.98 -12.72
N GLY A 2 -31.22 28.82 -13.26
CA GLY A 2 -31.78 29.78 -14.25
C GLY A 2 -31.78 31.26 -13.81
N LYS A 3 -32.15 31.55 -12.56
CA LYS A 3 -32.13 32.93 -12.01
C LYS A 3 -30.72 33.54 -11.82
N PHE A 4 -29.68 32.70 -11.68
CA PHE A 4 -28.29 33.17 -11.56
C PHE A 4 -27.73 33.58 -12.93
N HIS A 5 -28.16 32.87 -13.98
CA HIS A 5 -27.82 33.17 -15.37
C HIS A 5 -28.50 34.46 -15.87
N ASP A 6 -29.75 34.73 -15.45
CA ASP A 6 -30.44 35.97 -15.79
C ASP A 6 -29.84 37.19 -15.10
N THR A 7 -29.34 37.03 -13.86
CA THR A 7 -28.75 38.13 -13.08
C THR A 7 -27.35 38.53 -13.61
N LEU A 8 -26.58 37.57 -14.10
CA LEU A 8 -25.32 37.84 -14.81
C LEU A 8 -25.59 38.49 -16.18
N ASN A 9 -26.57 37.99 -16.95
CA ASN A 9 -26.91 38.61 -18.24
C ASN A 9 -27.47 40.03 -18.11
N TYR A 10 -28.14 40.37 -17.01
CA TYR A 10 -28.69 41.73 -16.81
C TYR A 10 -27.63 42.73 -16.32
N SER A 11 -26.67 42.29 -15.51
CA SER A 11 -25.58 43.16 -15.01
C SER A 11 -24.54 43.49 -16.07
N PHE A 12 -24.19 42.54 -16.94
CA PHE A 12 -23.10 42.70 -17.92
C PHE A 12 -23.50 43.31 -19.27
N ARG A 13 -24.81 43.49 -19.55
CA ARG A 13 -25.26 44.26 -20.74
C ARG A 13 -24.94 45.76 -20.67
N SER A 14 -24.45 46.25 -19.53
CA SER A 14 -24.23 47.68 -19.31
C SER A 14 -22.82 48.20 -19.66
N HIS A 15 -21.82 47.35 -19.98
CA HIS A 15 -20.47 47.86 -20.27
C HIS A 15 -19.74 47.22 -21.47
N LYS A 16 -19.17 48.10 -22.28
CA LYS A 16 -18.47 47.87 -23.56
C LYS A 16 -17.09 47.21 -23.42
N ASN A 17 -16.98 46.00 -22.87
CA ASN A 17 -15.68 45.30 -22.86
C ASN A 17 -15.78 43.84 -23.32
N ARG A 18 -15.81 43.69 -24.66
CA ARG A 18 -15.99 42.42 -25.38
C ARG A 18 -14.83 41.43 -25.16
N ALA A 19 -13.64 41.91 -24.78
CA ALA A 19 -12.47 41.09 -24.47
C ALA A 19 -12.58 40.39 -23.11
N TYR A 20 -13.11 41.08 -22.10
CA TYR A 20 -13.29 40.54 -20.74
C TYR A 20 -14.38 39.47 -20.70
N GLN A 21 -15.43 39.65 -21.50
CA GLN A 21 -16.48 38.64 -21.68
C GLN A 21 -15.93 37.37 -22.35
N LEU A 22 -15.01 37.51 -23.30
CA LEU A 22 -14.30 36.41 -23.96
C LEU A 22 -13.44 35.61 -22.95
N GLU A 23 -12.70 36.31 -22.08
CA GLU A 23 -11.85 35.69 -21.05
C GLU A 23 -12.67 34.94 -19.99
N CYS A 24 -13.79 35.50 -19.53
CA CYS A 24 -14.65 34.83 -18.55
C CYS A 24 -15.33 33.57 -19.12
N GLU A 25 -15.80 33.62 -20.37
CA GLU A 25 -16.41 32.45 -21.03
C GLU A 25 -15.37 31.37 -21.39
N LEU A 26 -14.16 31.78 -21.80
CA LEU A 26 -13.03 30.85 -22.00
C LEU A 26 -12.57 30.19 -20.68
N LEU A 27 -12.55 30.95 -19.57
CA LEU A 27 -12.27 30.43 -18.23
C LEU A 27 -13.34 29.45 -17.76
N GLU A 28 -14.63 29.70 -18.04
CA GLU A 28 -15.66 28.68 -17.83
C GLU A 28 -15.31 27.43 -18.65
N ILE A 29 -15.20 27.52 -19.98
CA ILE A 29 -14.94 26.38 -20.87
C ILE A 29 -13.73 25.53 -20.45
N LEU A 30 -12.65 26.17 -19.98
CA LEU A 30 -11.43 25.52 -19.52
C LEU A 30 -11.58 24.80 -18.17
N LEU A 31 -12.55 25.20 -17.34
CA LEU A 31 -12.71 24.71 -15.96
C LEU A 31 -13.70 23.55 -15.81
N HIS A 32 -14.74 23.41 -16.66
CA HIS A 32 -15.71 22.31 -16.51
C HIS A 32 -15.91 21.52 -17.81
N GLY A 33 -15.16 20.44 -18.01
CA GLY A 33 -15.25 19.57 -19.21
C GLY A 33 -16.57 18.82 -19.44
N ASN A 34 -17.75 19.38 -19.11
CA ASN A 34 -19.09 18.92 -19.49
C ASN A 34 -20.07 20.11 -19.52
N TYR A 35 -20.28 20.71 -20.70
CA TYR A 35 -21.17 21.87 -20.87
C TYR A 35 -22.48 21.56 -21.60
N HIS A 36 -23.55 22.24 -21.16
CA HIS A 36 -24.84 22.32 -21.85
C HIS A 36 -24.72 23.07 -23.19
N ASN A 37 -25.50 22.65 -24.20
CA ASN A 37 -25.47 23.18 -25.58
C ASN A 37 -25.55 24.71 -25.70
N HIS A 38 -26.21 25.40 -24.76
CA HIS A 38 -26.36 26.87 -24.79
C HIS A 38 -25.07 27.64 -24.51
N VAL A 39 -24.24 27.16 -23.57
CA VAL A 39 -22.97 27.84 -23.22
C VAL A 39 -21.96 27.69 -24.36
N MET A 40 -21.89 26.49 -24.95
CA MET A 40 -21.04 26.26 -26.12
C MET A 40 -21.45 27.11 -27.31
N LYS A 41 -22.75 27.22 -27.61
CA LYS A 41 -23.23 28.05 -28.72
C LYS A 41 -22.77 29.51 -28.59
N ASN A 42 -22.97 30.13 -27.44
CA ASN A 42 -22.57 31.53 -27.21
C ASN A 42 -21.05 31.70 -27.34
N SER A 43 -20.29 30.75 -26.80
CA SER A 43 -18.82 30.79 -26.84
C SER A 43 -18.28 30.70 -28.27
N PHE A 44 -18.85 29.84 -29.12
CA PHE A 44 -18.47 29.74 -30.53
C PHE A 44 -18.93 30.95 -31.36
N GLU A 45 -20.08 31.56 -31.04
CA GLU A 45 -20.54 32.80 -31.69
C GLU A 45 -19.61 33.99 -31.38
N ILE A 46 -19.13 34.09 -30.15
CA ILE A 46 -18.23 35.15 -29.72
C ILE A 46 -16.80 34.89 -30.26
N ALA A 47 -16.37 33.64 -30.33
CA ALA A 47 -15.07 33.24 -30.90
C ALA A 47 -15.03 33.25 -32.44
N ASP A 48 -16.16 33.41 -33.14
CA ASP A 48 -16.27 33.32 -34.61
C ASP A 48 -15.22 34.16 -35.39
N PRO A 49 -14.81 35.37 -34.95
CA PRO A 49 -13.77 36.13 -35.63
C PRO A 49 -12.35 35.53 -35.51
N TYR A 50 -12.09 34.66 -34.53
CA TYR A 50 -10.75 34.26 -34.08
C TYR A 50 -10.49 32.75 -34.23
N ARG A 51 -9.85 32.35 -35.34
CA ARG A 51 -9.53 30.95 -35.65
C ARG A 51 -8.73 30.23 -34.55
N SER A 52 -7.76 30.90 -33.94
CA SER A 52 -6.90 30.32 -32.89
C SER A 52 -7.71 29.96 -31.64
N VAL A 53 -8.67 30.80 -31.28
CA VAL A 53 -9.58 30.58 -30.14
C VAL A 53 -10.51 29.41 -30.45
N ILE A 54 -11.04 29.33 -31.68
CA ILE A 54 -11.89 28.20 -32.11
C ILE A 54 -11.14 26.86 -32.01
N ILE A 55 -9.87 26.81 -32.41
CA ILE A 55 -9.04 25.58 -32.26
C ILE A 55 -8.88 25.20 -30.79
N GLN A 56 -8.61 26.16 -29.92
CA GLN A 56 -8.50 25.91 -28.48
C GLN A 56 -9.82 25.40 -27.90
N LEU A 57 -10.95 26.00 -28.28
CA LEU A 57 -12.29 25.55 -27.89
C LEU A 57 -12.54 24.10 -28.31
N ILE A 58 -12.29 23.76 -29.58
CA ILE A 58 -12.46 22.40 -30.11
C ILE A 58 -11.59 21.39 -29.36
N SER A 59 -10.32 21.74 -29.05
CA SER A 59 -9.40 20.85 -28.32
C SER A 59 -9.83 20.53 -26.89
N LYS A 60 -10.71 21.34 -26.31
CA LYS A 60 -11.16 21.25 -24.91
C LYS A 60 -12.58 20.70 -24.76
N CYS A 61 -13.34 20.54 -25.85
CA CYS A 61 -14.67 19.96 -25.81
C CYS A 61 -14.62 18.45 -25.49
N ASN A 62 -15.23 18.05 -24.37
CA ASN A 62 -15.33 16.64 -23.98
C ASN A 62 -16.55 15.93 -24.61
N ILE A 63 -16.52 14.61 -24.56
CA ILE A 63 -16.97 13.60 -25.54
C ILE A 63 -18.49 13.58 -25.91
N GLY A 64 -19.36 14.38 -25.29
CA GLY A 64 -20.82 14.13 -25.35
C GLY A 64 -21.68 14.90 -26.35
N SER A 65 -21.29 16.08 -26.87
CA SER A 65 -22.28 16.98 -27.52
C SER A 65 -21.88 17.65 -28.84
N GLY A 66 -20.79 17.24 -29.49
CA GLY A 66 -20.44 17.64 -30.87
C GLY A 66 -20.30 19.16 -31.08
N CYS A 67 -19.08 19.70 -30.95
CA CYS A 67 -18.87 21.15 -31.07
C CYS A 67 -18.97 21.71 -32.50
N VAL A 68 -18.77 20.88 -33.53
CA VAL A 68 -18.90 21.29 -34.94
C VAL A 68 -20.27 21.91 -35.25
N LYS A 69 -21.35 21.48 -34.60
CA LYS A 69 -22.70 22.01 -34.85
C LYS A 69 -22.84 23.51 -34.58
N PHE A 70 -22.02 24.04 -33.67
CA PHE A 70 -22.02 25.45 -33.26
C PHE A 70 -21.10 26.33 -34.11
N LEU A 71 -20.28 25.75 -34.98
CA LEU A 71 -19.43 26.51 -35.89
C LEU A 71 -20.28 27.21 -36.97
N SER A 72 -19.87 28.41 -37.36
CA SER A 72 -20.43 29.08 -38.53
C SER A 72 -20.06 28.34 -39.81
N ASP A 73 -20.84 28.56 -40.88
CA ASP A 73 -20.60 27.94 -42.20
C ASP A 73 -19.20 28.24 -42.75
N ARG A 74 -18.61 29.37 -42.36
CA ARG A 74 -17.23 29.74 -42.68
C ARG A 74 -16.25 28.71 -42.16
N TRP A 75 -16.36 28.34 -40.88
CA TRP A 75 -15.44 27.42 -40.21
C TRP A 75 -15.77 25.96 -40.48
N LYS A 76 -17.04 25.63 -40.75
CA LYS A 76 -17.44 24.29 -41.19
C LYS A 76 -16.84 23.88 -42.55
N ARG A 77 -16.39 24.84 -43.36
CA ARG A 77 -15.65 24.60 -44.62
C ARG A 77 -14.13 24.52 -44.45
N ASP A 78 -13.59 24.77 -43.26
CA ASP A 78 -12.16 24.64 -42.98
C ASP A 78 -11.81 23.16 -42.71
N ARG A 79 -11.25 22.49 -43.73
CA ARG A 79 -10.90 21.06 -43.68
C ARG A 79 -9.92 20.72 -42.56
N GLU A 80 -8.94 21.58 -42.29
CA GLU A 80 -7.95 21.34 -41.23
C GLU A 80 -8.59 21.48 -39.85
N LEU A 81 -9.54 22.40 -39.70
CA LEU A 81 -10.33 22.52 -38.47
C LEU A 81 -11.21 21.28 -38.25
N MET A 82 -11.79 20.71 -39.31
CA MET A 82 -12.56 19.46 -39.24
C MET A 82 -11.67 18.28 -38.83
N LYS A 83 -10.44 18.18 -39.34
CA LYS A 83 -9.47 17.16 -38.90
C LYS A 83 -9.14 17.27 -37.41
N ILE A 84 -8.90 18.49 -36.93
CA ILE A 84 -8.66 18.75 -35.49
C ILE A 84 -9.88 18.31 -34.68
N ALA A 85 -11.09 18.66 -35.10
CA ALA A 85 -12.32 18.25 -34.43
C ALA A 85 -12.47 16.72 -34.33
N LEU A 86 -12.21 15.99 -35.41
CA LEU A 86 -12.28 14.52 -35.44
C LEU A 86 -11.16 13.85 -34.63
N SER A 87 -9.98 14.47 -34.53
CA SER A 87 -8.90 13.96 -33.67
C SER A 87 -9.26 13.99 -32.19
N VAL A 88 -10.14 14.91 -31.79
CA VAL A 88 -10.63 15.03 -30.41
C VAL A 88 -11.76 14.03 -30.15
N ASN A 89 -12.75 13.96 -31.05
CA ASN A 89 -13.89 13.05 -30.96
C ASN A 89 -14.53 12.79 -32.34
N GLY A 90 -14.65 11.51 -32.71
CA GLY A 90 -15.28 11.07 -33.96
C GLY A 90 -16.77 11.39 -34.12
N TYR A 91 -17.53 11.56 -33.02
CA TYR A 91 -18.98 11.87 -33.05
C TYR A 91 -19.34 13.15 -33.81
N GLN A 92 -18.37 14.03 -34.04
CA GLN A 92 -18.58 15.32 -34.70
C GLN A 92 -18.82 15.20 -36.21
N PHE A 93 -18.59 14.02 -36.79
CA PHE A 93 -18.72 13.75 -38.22
C PHE A 93 -20.13 13.99 -38.75
N ASP A 94 -21.17 13.64 -37.99
CA ASP A 94 -22.58 13.85 -38.37
C ASP A 94 -22.95 15.32 -38.61
N GLU A 95 -22.23 16.24 -37.97
CA GLU A 95 -22.49 17.67 -38.00
C GLU A 95 -21.66 18.40 -39.08
N MET A 96 -20.81 17.67 -39.80
CA MET A 96 -20.01 18.19 -40.90
C MET A 96 -20.84 18.41 -42.17
N LEU A 97 -20.32 19.24 -43.07
CA LEU A 97 -20.96 19.44 -44.38
C LEU A 97 -20.96 18.14 -45.20
N PRO A 98 -21.99 17.88 -46.03
CA PRO A 98 -22.11 16.65 -46.83
C PRO A 98 -20.90 16.37 -47.75
N GLU A 99 -20.18 17.41 -48.17
CA GLU A 99 -18.95 17.30 -48.96
C GLU A 99 -17.81 16.62 -48.19
N PHE A 100 -17.69 16.88 -46.88
CA PHE A 100 -16.71 16.24 -46.00
C PHE A 100 -17.18 14.88 -45.49
N GLN A 101 -18.48 14.63 -45.47
CA GLN A 101 -19.04 13.32 -45.13
C GLN A 101 -18.75 12.24 -46.21
N LYS A 102 -18.23 12.65 -47.37
CA LYS A 102 -17.76 11.76 -48.45
C LYS A 102 -16.23 11.67 -48.53
N ASP A 103 -15.50 12.35 -47.65
CA ASP A 103 -14.04 12.32 -47.63
C ASP A 103 -13.54 11.09 -46.85
N ARG A 104 -12.90 10.15 -47.57
CA ARG A 104 -12.34 8.91 -47.02
C ARG A 104 -11.45 9.15 -45.80
N GLU A 105 -10.60 10.17 -45.83
CA GLU A 105 -9.64 10.44 -44.75
C GLU A 105 -10.36 10.87 -43.47
N LEU A 106 -11.37 11.73 -43.60
CA LEU A 106 -12.17 12.21 -42.47
C LEU A 106 -13.03 11.08 -41.89
N ILE A 107 -13.60 10.21 -42.74
CA ILE A 107 -14.34 9.04 -42.28
C ILE A 107 -13.46 8.12 -41.42
N LEU A 108 -12.24 7.80 -41.89
CA LEU A 108 -11.29 6.95 -41.14
C LEU A 108 -10.90 7.59 -39.80
N MET A 109 -10.65 8.90 -39.79
CA MET A 109 -10.34 9.63 -38.56
C MET A 109 -11.50 9.60 -37.56
N ALA A 110 -12.74 9.68 -38.05
CA ALA A 110 -13.94 9.62 -37.22
C ALA A 110 -14.07 8.24 -36.52
N ILE A 111 -13.92 7.14 -37.28
CA ILE A 111 -14.04 5.78 -36.74
C ILE A 111 -12.93 5.48 -35.71
N ARG A 112 -11.68 5.87 -36.01
CA ARG A 112 -10.52 5.59 -35.13
C ARG A 112 -10.63 6.31 -33.78
N ASN A 113 -11.09 7.56 -33.77
CA ASN A 113 -11.09 8.44 -32.60
C ASN A 113 -12.45 8.50 -31.87
N GLU A 114 -13.34 7.54 -32.11
CA GLU A 114 -14.60 7.41 -31.38
C GLU A 114 -14.36 6.85 -29.96
N LYS A 115 -14.63 7.67 -28.94
CA LYS A 115 -14.30 7.40 -27.52
C LYS A 115 -15.49 6.95 -26.66
N GLN A 116 -16.74 6.97 -27.16
CA GLN A 116 -17.91 6.57 -26.38
C GLN A 116 -18.73 5.50 -27.12
N SER A 117 -18.87 4.37 -26.43
CA SER A 117 -19.79 3.26 -26.64
C SER A 117 -20.94 3.51 -27.64
N LEU A 118 -20.88 2.80 -28.76
CA LEU A 118 -21.96 2.58 -29.73
C LEU A 118 -23.15 1.75 -29.20
N VAL A 119 -23.31 1.62 -27.88
CA VAL A 119 -24.26 0.67 -27.27
C VAL A 119 -25.64 1.27 -27.01
N ASP A 120 -25.86 2.59 -27.02
CA ASP A 120 -27.20 3.12 -26.77
C ASP A 120 -27.70 4.16 -27.80
N LYS A 121 -28.63 3.65 -28.63
CA LYS A 121 -29.78 4.31 -29.26
C LYS A 121 -29.51 5.56 -30.12
N HIS A 122 -29.38 5.28 -31.43
CA HIS A 122 -29.93 6.03 -32.58
C HIS A 122 -29.00 6.78 -33.55
N SER A 123 -27.69 6.88 -33.35
CA SER A 123 -26.81 7.56 -34.32
C SER A 123 -26.01 6.67 -35.30
N PRO A 124 -25.51 5.47 -34.96
CA PRO A 124 -24.50 4.84 -35.80
C PRO A 124 -25.04 4.08 -37.00
N GLU A 125 -26.33 3.80 -37.07
CA GLU A 125 -26.90 3.19 -38.26
C GLU A 125 -26.80 4.11 -39.47
N LYS A 126 -26.83 5.44 -39.29
CA LYS A 126 -26.84 6.37 -40.43
C LYS A 126 -25.47 6.51 -41.09
N ILE A 127 -24.42 6.77 -40.31
CA ILE A 127 -23.03 6.82 -40.79
C ILE A 127 -22.61 5.45 -41.34
N ILE A 128 -22.85 4.38 -40.58
CA ILE A 128 -22.42 3.04 -41.00
C ILE A 128 -23.20 2.62 -42.26
N THR A 129 -24.52 2.86 -42.37
CA THR A 129 -25.30 2.53 -43.60
C THR A 129 -24.85 3.36 -44.81
N GLN A 130 -24.47 4.62 -44.62
CA GLN A 130 -23.97 5.47 -45.70
C GLN A 130 -22.54 5.12 -46.13
N ILE A 131 -21.68 4.73 -45.18
CA ILE A 131 -20.35 4.17 -45.47
C ILE A 131 -20.50 2.82 -46.18
N LEU A 132 -21.44 1.98 -45.74
CA LEU A 132 -21.74 0.69 -46.36
C LEU A 132 -22.37 0.82 -47.75
N SER A 133 -22.98 1.96 -48.12
CA SER A 133 -23.44 2.18 -49.49
C SER A 133 -22.33 2.71 -50.40
N ASP A 134 -21.50 3.63 -49.90
CA ASP A 134 -20.59 4.42 -50.74
C ASP A 134 -19.15 3.85 -50.75
N PHE A 135 -18.76 3.04 -49.77
CA PHE A 135 -17.39 2.52 -49.57
C PHE A 135 -17.33 1.02 -49.24
N SER A 136 -18.34 0.23 -49.62
CA SER A 136 -18.44 -1.21 -49.32
C SER A 136 -17.34 -2.11 -49.90
N GLU A 137 -16.42 -1.57 -50.68
CA GLU A 137 -15.25 -2.28 -51.21
C GLU A 137 -13.92 -1.85 -50.58
N ASP A 138 -13.92 -0.86 -49.68
CA ASP A 138 -12.71 -0.38 -49.00
C ASP A 138 -12.38 -1.26 -47.78
N ILE A 139 -11.47 -2.22 -47.99
CA ILE A 139 -11.10 -3.23 -47.00
C ILE A 139 -10.63 -2.60 -45.68
N GLU A 140 -9.74 -1.60 -45.72
CA GLU A 140 -9.18 -0.96 -44.53
C GLU A 140 -10.28 -0.27 -43.70
N LEU A 141 -11.15 0.46 -44.38
CA LEU A 141 -12.28 1.14 -43.75
C LEU A 141 -13.25 0.14 -43.11
N MET A 142 -13.55 -0.95 -43.82
CA MET A 142 -14.45 -1.98 -43.31
C MET A 142 -13.85 -2.76 -42.14
N MET A 143 -12.53 -3.00 -42.11
CA MET A 143 -11.86 -3.63 -40.97
C MET A 143 -12.00 -2.76 -39.71
N GLU A 144 -11.78 -1.45 -39.81
CA GLU A 144 -11.95 -0.53 -38.68
C GLU A 144 -13.41 -0.45 -38.21
N CYS A 145 -14.39 -0.47 -39.12
CA CYS A 145 -15.81 -0.58 -38.76
C CYS A 145 -16.11 -1.86 -37.98
N CYS A 146 -15.57 -3.00 -38.42
CA CYS A 146 -15.78 -4.29 -37.77
C CYS A 146 -15.16 -4.36 -36.36
N LYS A 147 -13.99 -3.74 -36.12
CA LYS A 147 -13.44 -3.63 -34.75
C LYS A 147 -14.40 -2.97 -33.76
N LYS A 148 -15.20 -2.02 -34.22
CA LYS A 148 -16.08 -1.21 -33.37
C LYS A 148 -17.47 -1.82 -33.18
N LYS A 149 -18.06 -2.46 -34.19
CA LYS A 149 -19.42 -3.02 -34.10
C LYS A 149 -19.60 -4.32 -34.90
N ARG A 150 -19.94 -5.39 -34.17
CA ARG A 150 -20.17 -6.74 -34.71
C ARG A 150 -21.23 -6.81 -35.82
N LEU A 151 -22.30 -6.02 -35.72
CA LEU A 151 -23.41 -6.03 -36.69
C LEU A 151 -23.00 -5.58 -38.11
N CYS A 152 -21.88 -4.87 -38.28
CA CYS A 152 -21.40 -4.41 -39.59
C CYS A 152 -21.11 -5.56 -40.57
N PHE A 153 -20.77 -6.75 -40.06
CA PHE A 153 -20.46 -7.92 -40.88
C PHE A 153 -21.60 -8.31 -41.83
N TYR A 154 -22.84 -8.26 -41.35
CA TYR A 154 -24.02 -8.67 -42.09
C TYR A 154 -24.33 -7.77 -43.28
N TYR A 155 -23.83 -6.53 -43.27
CA TYR A 155 -24.09 -5.54 -44.31
C TYR A 155 -22.96 -5.41 -45.34
N LEU A 156 -21.89 -6.19 -45.21
CA LEU A 156 -20.77 -6.19 -46.15
C LEU A 156 -21.20 -6.62 -47.57
N SER A 157 -20.41 -6.25 -48.57
CA SER A 157 -20.56 -6.81 -49.91
C SER A 157 -20.20 -8.30 -49.92
N GLU A 158 -20.81 -9.06 -50.82
CA GLU A 158 -20.51 -10.49 -50.98
C GLU A 158 -19.02 -10.74 -51.27
N LYS A 159 -18.40 -9.86 -52.05
CA LYS A 159 -16.97 -9.86 -52.39
C LYS A 159 -16.06 -9.77 -51.16
N LEU A 160 -16.42 -8.96 -50.15
CA LEU A 160 -15.65 -8.85 -48.90
C LEU A 160 -15.90 -10.04 -47.98
N ARG A 161 -17.14 -10.54 -47.90
CA ARG A 161 -17.45 -11.77 -47.14
C ARG A 161 -16.84 -13.03 -47.75
N ASP A 162 -16.41 -12.95 -49.00
CA ASP A 162 -15.68 -13.98 -49.72
C ASP A 162 -14.15 -13.77 -49.67
N ASN A 163 -13.64 -12.76 -48.96
CA ASN A 163 -12.20 -12.55 -48.78
C ASN A 163 -11.68 -13.32 -47.53
N GLU A 164 -10.69 -14.20 -47.73
CA GLU A 164 -10.13 -15.07 -46.67
C GLU A 164 -9.51 -14.27 -45.51
N GLU A 165 -8.66 -13.30 -45.83
CA GLU A 165 -7.94 -12.49 -44.83
C GLU A 165 -8.90 -11.63 -44.01
N PHE A 166 -9.87 -11.00 -44.69
CA PHE A 166 -10.87 -10.17 -44.04
C PHE A 166 -11.79 -10.99 -43.14
N ALA A 167 -12.24 -12.16 -43.60
CA ALA A 167 -13.09 -13.04 -42.80
C ALA A 167 -12.33 -13.58 -41.57
N ALA A 168 -11.08 -14.01 -41.73
CA ALA A 168 -10.24 -14.46 -40.60
C ALA A 168 -10.04 -13.34 -39.56
N PHE A 169 -9.79 -12.11 -40.01
CA PHE A 169 -9.71 -10.94 -39.14
C PHE A 169 -11.00 -10.74 -38.32
N CYS A 170 -12.17 -10.82 -38.95
CA CYS A 170 -13.45 -10.66 -38.26
C CYS A 170 -13.67 -11.71 -37.15
N PHE A 171 -13.27 -12.96 -37.38
CA PHE A 171 -13.37 -14.02 -36.36
C PHE A 171 -12.36 -13.86 -35.21
N SER A 172 -11.23 -13.17 -35.44
CA SER A 172 -10.27 -12.86 -34.37
C SER A 172 -10.76 -11.78 -33.41
N GLU A 173 -11.57 -10.84 -33.89
CA GLU A 173 -12.08 -9.73 -33.08
C GLU A 173 -13.36 -10.10 -32.31
N TRP A 174 -14.12 -11.10 -32.79
CA TRP A 174 -15.44 -11.44 -32.22
C TRP A 174 -15.55 -12.93 -31.85
N CYS A 175 -15.99 -13.20 -30.61
CA CYS A 175 -16.20 -14.57 -30.09
C CYS A 175 -17.49 -15.25 -30.61
N GLY A 176 -18.00 -14.88 -31.78
CA GLY A 176 -19.28 -15.33 -32.32
C GLY A 176 -19.20 -16.47 -33.33
N THR A 177 -20.26 -17.29 -33.43
CA THR A 177 -20.37 -18.36 -34.45
C THR A 177 -21.42 -18.07 -35.54
N SER A 178 -22.25 -17.03 -35.39
CA SER A 178 -23.36 -16.71 -36.31
C SER A 178 -22.92 -16.04 -37.61
N GLU A 179 -21.71 -15.51 -37.65
CA GLU A 179 -21.09 -14.90 -38.82
C GLU A 179 -20.79 -15.95 -39.90
N MET A 180 -20.58 -17.20 -39.50
CA MET A 180 -20.40 -18.34 -40.40
C MET A 180 -21.53 -18.46 -41.42
N ASP A 181 -22.78 -18.21 -41.01
CA ASP A 181 -23.95 -18.33 -41.87
C ASP A 181 -23.91 -17.32 -43.04
N SER A 182 -23.21 -16.19 -42.88
CA SER A 182 -23.14 -15.09 -43.85
C SER A 182 -21.92 -15.13 -44.78
N LEU A 183 -20.97 -16.05 -44.55
CA LEU A 183 -19.84 -16.27 -45.45
C LEU A 183 -20.28 -16.84 -46.80
N SER A 184 -19.44 -16.68 -47.82
CA SER A 184 -19.66 -17.32 -49.12
C SER A 184 -19.60 -18.85 -48.99
N GLU A 185 -20.34 -19.55 -49.86
CA GLU A 185 -20.26 -21.01 -49.95
C GLU A 185 -18.85 -21.51 -50.27
N ARG A 186 -18.04 -20.72 -50.98
CA ARG A 186 -16.63 -21.05 -51.25
C ARG A 186 -15.83 -21.15 -49.96
N LEU A 187 -15.95 -20.17 -49.07
CA LEU A 187 -15.20 -20.15 -47.81
C LEU A 187 -15.75 -21.16 -46.80
N LYS A 188 -17.08 -21.31 -46.70
CA LYS A 188 -17.70 -22.33 -45.85
C LYS A 188 -17.21 -23.74 -46.18
N ASN A 189 -16.99 -24.03 -47.46
CA ASN A 189 -16.53 -25.33 -47.95
C ASN A 189 -14.99 -25.44 -48.09
N ASN A 190 -14.21 -24.42 -47.68
CA ASN A 190 -12.75 -24.46 -47.76
C ASN A 190 -12.14 -25.01 -46.47
N ARG A 191 -11.67 -26.27 -46.52
CA ARG A 191 -11.07 -26.97 -45.37
C ARG A 191 -9.87 -26.22 -44.77
N GLU A 192 -9.00 -25.63 -45.60
CA GLU A 192 -7.80 -24.95 -45.12
C GLU A 192 -8.17 -23.69 -44.33
N PHE A 193 -9.13 -22.92 -44.86
CA PHE A 193 -9.65 -21.73 -44.20
C PHE A 193 -10.33 -22.07 -42.86
N ILE A 194 -11.21 -23.08 -42.85
CA ILE A 194 -11.85 -23.56 -41.62
C ILE A 194 -10.79 -24.01 -40.59
N SER A 195 -9.75 -24.72 -41.03
CA SER A 195 -8.65 -25.14 -40.17
C SER A 195 -7.91 -23.97 -39.52
N LYS A 196 -7.71 -22.85 -40.24
CA LYS A 196 -7.10 -21.62 -39.71
C LYS A 196 -8.02 -20.93 -38.69
N ILE A 197 -9.32 -20.82 -38.99
CA ILE A 197 -10.25 -20.17 -38.08
C ILE A 197 -10.45 -20.97 -36.79
N ILE A 198 -10.39 -22.31 -36.82
CA ILE A 198 -10.49 -23.14 -35.62
C ILE A 198 -9.41 -22.81 -34.57
N GLU A 199 -8.22 -22.39 -35.01
CA GLU A 199 -7.16 -21.95 -34.09
C GLU A 199 -7.51 -20.64 -33.37
N ILE A 200 -8.37 -19.82 -33.98
CA ILE A 200 -8.82 -18.51 -33.50
C ILE A 200 -10.09 -18.66 -32.65
N ASN A 201 -11.09 -19.38 -33.16
CA ASN A 201 -12.35 -19.65 -32.51
C ASN A 201 -12.82 -21.10 -32.80
N PRO A 202 -12.60 -22.04 -31.86
CA PRO A 202 -12.87 -23.46 -32.08
C PRO A 202 -14.36 -23.82 -32.10
N GLU A 203 -15.26 -22.96 -31.61
CA GLU A 203 -16.71 -23.22 -31.59
C GLU A 203 -17.35 -23.22 -32.98
N ILE A 204 -16.66 -22.65 -33.97
CA ILE A 204 -17.13 -22.56 -35.36
C ILE A 204 -17.36 -23.93 -36.00
N VAL A 205 -16.67 -24.96 -35.55
CA VAL A 205 -16.86 -26.34 -36.00
C VAL A 205 -18.32 -26.80 -35.85
N THR A 206 -19.04 -26.29 -34.85
CA THR A 206 -20.45 -26.62 -34.61
C THR A 206 -21.40 -26.11 -35.71
N ARG A 207 -20.96 -25.13 -36.52
CA ARG A 207 -21.71 -24.55 -37.64
C ARG A 207 -21.26 -25.09 -39.00
N CYS A 208 -20.21 -25.90 -39.04
CA CYS A 208 -19.72 -26.53 -40.26
C CYS A 208 -20.48 -27.84 -40.57
N GLY A 209 -20.63 -28.16 -41.85
CA GLY A 209 -21.24 -29.43 -42.27
C GLY A 209 -20.36 -30.63 -41.96
N LYS A 210 -20.98 -31.80 -41.72
CA LYS A 210 -20.27 -33.07 -41.46
C LYS A 210 -19.38 -33.53 -42.62
N GLU A 211 -19.59 -33.00 -43.81
CA GLU A 211 -18.80 -33.34 -45.01
C GLU A 211 -17.40 -32.71 -45.00
N ILE A 212 -17.19 -31.68 -44.18
CA ILE A 212 -15.91 -30.94 -44.08
C ILE A 212 -15.19 -31.25 -42.77
N VAL A 213 -15.96 -31.41 -41.69
CA VAL A 213 -15.44 -31.66 -40.34
C VAL A 213 -15.14 -33.15 -40.18
N ASP A 214 -13.87 -33.51 -40.36
CA ASP A 214 -13.33 -34.83 -40.06
C ASP A 214 -12.80 -34.92 -38.62
N ASP A 215 -12.41 -36.13 -38.20
CA ASP A 215 -11.84 -36.38 -36.86
C ASP A 215 -10.57 -35.55 -36.61
N GLU A 216 -9.80 -35.21 -37.66
CA GLU A 216 -8.58 -34.40 -37.54
C GLU A 216 -8.90 -32.94 -37.15
N LEU A 217 -9.86 -32.30 -37.83
CA LEU A 217 -10.31 -30.95 -37.49
C LEU A 217 -11.00 -30.90 -36.12
N MET A 218 -11.73 -31.96 -35.76
CA MET A 218 -12.33 -32.09 -34.43
C MET A 218 -11.29 -32.18 -33.33
N LEU A 219 -10.24 -33.00 -33.49
CA LEU A 219 -9.12 -33.07 -32.56
C LEU A 219 -8.42 -31.72 -32.44
N LYS A 220 -8.24 -31.02 -33.58
CA LYS A 220 -7.68 -29.67 -33.59
C LYS A 220 -8.53 -28.69 -32.79
N ALA A 221 -9.85 -28.69 -32.98
CA ALA A 221 -10.74 -27.80 -32.23
C ALA A 221 -10.75 -28.11 -30.72
N LEU A 222 -10.71 -29.39 -30.33
CA LEU A 222 -10.59 -29.78 -28.93
C LEU A 222 -9.26 -29.33 -28.32
N LYS A 223 -8.15 -29.36 -29.09
CA LYS A 223 -6.85 -28.84 -28.66
C LYS A 223 -6.87 -27.32 -28.43
N TYR A 224 -7.61 -26.57 -29.26
CA TYR A 224 -7.73 -25.12 -29.14
C TYR A 224 -8.87 -24.66 -28.21
N GLY A 225 -9.51 -25.58 -27.47
CA GLY A 225 -10.40 -25.24 -26.35
C GLY A 225 -11.90 -25.42 -26.59
N LEU A 226 -12.32 -26.19 -27.60
CA LEU A 226 -13.74 -26.52 -27.80
C LEU A 226 -14.33 -27.26 -26.59
N SER A 227 -15.39 -26.73 -26.00
CA SER A 227 -16.14 -27.44 -24.95
C SER A 227 -16.96 -28.60 -25.54
N LEU A 228 -16.84 -29.78 -24.92
CA LEU A 228 -17.66 -30.95 -25.25
C LEU A 228 -19.16 -30.75 -24.98
N ASP A 229 -19.56 -29.78 -24.14
CA ASP A 229 -20.98 -29.52 -23.87
C ASP A 229 -21.75 -29.21 -25.16
N HIS A 230 -21.06 -28.65 -26.17
CA HIS A 230 -21.62 -28.31 -27.48
C HIS A 230 -21.69 -29.53 -28.43
N LEU A 231 -20.93 -30.59 -28.12
CA LEU A 231 -20.84 -31.83 -28.90
C LEU A 231 -21.59 -33.00 -28.25
N TYR A 232 -22.19 -32.78 -27.08
CA TYR A 232 -22.79 -33.80 -26.21
C TYR A 232 -23.81 -34.71 -26.92
N ASN A 233 -24.67 -34.13 -27.76
CA ASN A 233 -25.64 -34.85 -28.60
C ASN A 233 -25.23 -34.92 -30.07
N SER A 234 -24.02 -34.47 -30.40
CA SER A 234 -23.57 -34.39 -31.78
C SER A 234 -23.19 -35.78 -32.33
N PRO A 235 -23.62 -36.10 -33.55
CA PRO A 235 -23.13 -37.28 -34.27
C PRO A 235 -21.63 -37.19 -34.59
N LEU A 236 -21.02 -36.01 -34.48
CA LEU A 236 -19.60 -35.75 -34.75
C LEU A 236 -18.65 -36.32 -33.68
N LEU A 237 -19.15 -36.68 -32.49
CA LEU A 237 -18.33 -37.25 -31.42
C LEU A 237 -18.26 -38.78 -31.55
N THR A 238 -17.23 -39.29 -32.24
CA THR A 238 -16.93 -40.72 -32.41
C THR A 238 -16.35 -41.35 -31.13
N ARG A 239 -16.25 -42.69 -31.10
CA ARG A 239 -15.67 -43.41 -29.94
C ARG A 239 -14.18 -43.09 -29.79
N GLU A 240 -13.45 -43.03 -30.89
CA GLU A 240 -12.02 -42.74 -30.95
C GLU A 240 -11.74 -41.32 -30.43
N LEU A 241 -12.54 -40.34 -30.84
CA LEU A 241 -12.49 -38.96 -30.33
C LEU A 241 -12.79 -38.91 -28.83
N ALA A 242 -13.80 -39.64 -28.37
CA ALA A 242 -14.15 -39.72 -26.95
C ALA A 242 -13.00 -40.34 -26.13
N LEU A 243 -12.36 -41.39 -26.62
CA LEU A 243 -11.24 -42.04 -25.96
C LEU A 243 -10.03 -41.09 -25.85
N GLU A 244 -9.63 -40.44 -26.94
CA GLU A 244 -8.48 -39.55 -26.95
C GLU A 244 -8.70 -38.29 -26.08
N TYR A 245 -9.93 -37.76 -26.10
CA TYR A 245 -10.31 -36.65 -25.23
C TYR A 245 -10.36 -37.05 -23.75
N SER A 246 -10.78 -38.29 -23.41
CA SER A 246 -10.74 -38.81 -22.03
C SER A 246 -9.34 -38.84 -21.42
N LYS A 247 -8.29 -39.03 -22.24
CA LYS A 247 -6.90 -39.00 -21.79
C LYS A 247 -6.40 -37.60 -21.46
N THR A 248 -6.94 -36.56 -22.09
CA THR A 248 -6.32 -35.22 -22.10
C THR A 248 -7.15 -34.18 -21.35
N ASN A 249 -8.48 -34.23 -21.40
CA ASN A 249 -9.35 -33.11 -21.02
C ASN A 249 -10.44 -33.44 -19.99
N HIS A 250 -11.09 -32.40 -19.46
CA HIS A 250 -12.18 -32.52 -18.48
C HIS A 250 -13.50 -32.94 -19.14
N TRP A 251 -14.16 -33.95 -18.55
CA TRP A 251 -15.52 -34.35 -18.92
C TRP A 251 -16.50 -33.78 -17.90
N SER A 252 -17.45 -32.95 -18.31
CA SER A 252 -18.55 -32.49 -17.44
C SER A 252 -19.65 -33.56 -17.29
N TYR A 253 -19.90 -34.33 -18.34
CA TYR A 253 -20.88 -35.43 -18.37
C TYR A 253 -20.44 -36.47 -19.41
N ILE A 254 -20.66 -37.77 -19.15
CA ILE A 254 -20.38 -38.86 -20.11
C ILE A 254 -21.64 -39.16 -20.92
N PRO A 255 -21.69 -38.95 -22.25
CA PRO A 255 -22.81 -39.36 -23.09
C PRO A 255 -23.17 -40.80 -22.82
N LYS A 256 -24.47 -41.07 -22.64
CA LYS A 256 -24.99 -42.40 -22.27
C LYS A 256 -24.45 -43.53 -23.15
N ARG A 257 -24.14 -43.25 -24.42
CA ARG A 257 -23.56 -44.21 -25.37
C ARG A 257 -22.14 -44.71 -25.01
N PHE A 258 -21.39 -43.96 -24.20
CA PHE A 258 -20.03 -44.31 -23.76
C PHE A 258 -19.94 -44.68 -22.27
N ALA A 259 -21.05 -44.60 -21.53
CA ALA A 259 -21.09 -44.82 -20.08
C ALA A 259 -20.73 -46.26 -19.64
N LYS A 260 -20.69 -47.20 -20.59
CA LYS A 260 -20.30 -48.61 -20.37
C LYS A 260 -18.91 -48.96 -20.90
N ASP A 261 -18.20 -48.01 -21.51
CA ASP A 261 -16.87 -48.26 -22.05
C ASP A 261 -15.83 -48.18 -20.92
N LYS A 262 -15.29 -49.35 -20.51
CA LYS A 262 -14.38 -49.46 -19.35
C LYS A 262 -13.13 -48.59 -19.49
N GLU A 263 -12.58 -48.45 -20.70
CA GLU A 263 -11.36 -47.69 -20.95
C GLU A 263 -11.59 -46.18 -20.79
N ILE A 264 -12.71 -45.68 -21.32
CA ILE A 264 -13.13 -44.29 -21.14
C ILE A 264 -13.44 -44.02 -19.66
N CYS A 265 -14.13 -44.96 -18.98
CA CYS A 265 -14.47 -44.83 -17.56
C CYS A 265 -13.21 -44.79 -16.67
N LEU A 266 -12.22 -45.63 -16.93
CA LEU A 266 -10.95 -45.63 -16.18
C LEU A 266 -10.20 -44.32 -16.34
N ASN A 267 -10.04 -43.79 -17.56
CA ASN A 267 -9.37 -42.50 -17.79
C ASN A 267 -10.07 -41.34 -17.06
N ILE A 268 -11.42 -41.37 -17.02
CA ILE A 268 -12.20 -40.34 -16.35
C ILE A 268 -12.05 -40.42 -14.84
N VAL A 269 -12.14 -41.63 -14.27
CA VAL A 269 -12.04 -41.87 -12.82
C VAL A 269 -10.62 -41.64 -12.31
N GLU A 270 -9.60 -41.94 -13.12
CA GLU A 270 -8.20 -41.65 -12.81
C GLU A 270 -8.00 -40.14 -12.57
N LYS A 271 -8.57 -39.28 -13.41
CA LYS A 271 -8.49 -37.83 -13.20
C LYS A 271 -9.53 -37.28 -12.22
N TYR A 272 -10.72 -37.88 -12.14
CA TYR A 272 -11.88 -37.36 -11.41
C TYR A 272 -12.68 -38.48 -10.75
N GLY A 273 -12.10 -39.14 -9.75
CA GLY A 273 -12.71 -40.24 -9.02
C GLY A 273 -14.07 -39.90 -8.39
N SER A 274 -14.33 -38.63 -8.05
CA SER A 274 -15.65 -38.16 -7.56
C SER A 274 -16.81 -38.40 -8.54
N ARG A 275 -16.52 -38.68 -9.82
CA ARG A 275 -17.52 -38.95 -10.85
C ARG A 275 -17.90 -40.42 -10.96
N LEU A 276 -17.39 -41.27 -10.06
CA LEU A 276 -17.79 -42.68 -9.99
C LEU A 276 -19.32 -42.83 -9.99
N THR A 277 -20.04 -42.00 -9.22
CA THR A 277 -21.51 -42.01 -9.13
C THR A 277 -22.24 -41.62 -10.43
N ASN A 278 -21.52 -41.05 -11.42
CA ASN A 278 -22.08 -40.63 -12.70
C ASN A 278 -21.87 -41.68 -13.80
N LEU A 279 -21.14 -42.77 -13.52
CA LEU A 279 -20.96 -43.88 -14.45
C LEU A 279 -22.21 -44.75 -14.53
N ASP A 280 -22.28 -45.65 -15.50
CA ASP A 280 -23.29 -46.71 -15.51
C ASP A 280 -23.14 -47.63 -14.30
N SER A 281 -24.25 -48.14 -13.76
CA SER A 281 -24.28 -48.97 -12.55
C SER A 281 -23.33 -50.16 -12.57
N GLU A 282 -23.01 -50.70 -13.74
CA GLU A 282 -22.06 -51.81 -13.87
C GLU A 282 -20.61 -51.37 -13.59
N MET A 283 -20.22 -50.17 -14.06
CA MET A 283 -18.88 -49.61 -13.89
C MET A 283 -18.66 -49.01 -12.49
N GLN A 284 -19.72 -48.62 -11.80
CA GLN A 284 -19.64 -48.08 -10.43
C GLN A 284 -19.13 -49.10 -9.41
N TYR A 285 -19.30 -50.39 -9.68
CA TYR A 285 -18.95 -51.48 -8.78
C TYR A 285 -17.81 -52.37 -9.30
N ASP A 286 -17.23 -52.05 -10.46
CA ASP A 286 -16.05 -52.74 -10.98
C ASP A 286 -14.83 -52.41 -10.08
N MET A 287 -14.17 -53.44 -9.56
CA MET A 287 -13.12 -53.27 -8.56
C MET A 287 -11.88 -52.53 -9.10
N ASP A 288 -11.58 -52.63 -10.40
CA ASP A 288 -10.45 -51.90 -10.98
C ASP A 288 -10.78 -50.40 -11.04
N VAL A 289 -12.02 -50.07 -11.44
CA VAL A 289 -12.52 -48.69 -11.46
C VAL A 289 -12.58 -48.12 -10.04
N VAL A 290 -13.10 -48.88 -9.07
CA VAL A 290 -13.18 -48.48 -7.65
C VAL A 290 -11.79 -48.26 -7.05
N LYS A 291 -10.81 -49.12 -7.35
CA LYS A 291 -9.43 -48.95 -6.87
C LYS A 291 -8.82 -47.64 -7.34
N VAL A 292 -8.94 -47.35 -8.63
CA VAL A 292 -8.43 -46.09 -9.20
C VAL A 292 -9.20 -44.89 -8.63
N ALA A 293 -10.52 -45.01 -8.48
CA ALA A 293 -11.36 -43.96 -7.91
C ALA A 293 -10.95 -43.60 -6.47
N VAL A 294 -10.85 -44.61 -5.61
CA VAL A 294 -10.59 -44.43 -4.17
C VAL A 294 -9.15 -44.01 -3.93
N LYS A 295 -8.19 -44.47 -4.75
CA LYS A 295 -6.79 -44.03 -4.68
C LYS A 295 -6.64 -42.53 -4.93
N ASN A 296 -7.36 -42.00 -5.94
CA ASN A 296 -7.23 -40.59 -6.32
C ASN A 296 -8.23 -39.69 -5.57
N TYR A 297 -9.38 -40.23 -5.14
CA TYR A 297 -10.44 -39.51 -4.42
C TYR A 297 -11.02 -40.38 -3.28
N PRO A 298 -10.35 -40.43 -2.11
CA PRO A 298 -10.70 -41.35 -1.02
C PRO A 298 -12.12 -41.17 -0.46
N HIS A 299 -12.70 -39.97 -0.56
CA HIS A 299 -14.06 -39.70 -0.06
C HIS A 299 -15.15 -40.52 -0.74
N VAL A 300 -14.94 -40.93 -2.00
CA VAL A 300 -15.86 -41.77 -2.77
C VAL A 300 -16.12 -43.11 -2.07
N PHE A 301 -15.15 -43.58 -1.27
CA PHE A 301 -15.30 -44.79 -0.47
C PHE A 301 -16.55 -44.77 0.42
N LYS A 302 -16.96 -43.60 0.94
CA LYS A 302 -18.14 -43.46 1.82
C LYS A 302 -19.44 -43.81 1.11
N ASP A 303 -19.53 -43.45 -0.17
CA ASP A 303 -20.74 -43.57 -0.99
C ASP A 303 -20.89 -44.97 -1.59
N LEU A 304 -19.87 -45.84 -1.45
CA LEU A 304 -19.92 -47.22 -1.90
C LEU A 304 -20.85 -48.08 -1.00
N PRO A 305 -21.49 -49.12 -1.56
CA PRO A 305 -22.18 -50.13 -0.78
C PRO A 305 -21.25 -50.86 0.20
N GLU A 306 -21.75 -51.28 1.36
CA GLU A 306 -20.94 -51.95 2.41
C GLU A 306 -20.23 -53.22 1.93
N GLU A 307 -20.86 -53.98 1.02
CA GLU A 307 -20.26 -55.18 0.43
C GLU A 307 -18.97 -54.86 -0.34
N VAL A 308 -18.98 -53.78 -1.11
CA VAL A 308 -17.83 -53.30 -1.89
C VAL A 308 -16.74 -52.75 -0.96
N LYS A 309 -17.12 -52.03 0.11
CA LYS A 309 -16.18 -51.51 1.12
C LYS A 309 -15.39 -52.63 1.79
N LEU A 310 -16.09 -53.69 2.24
CA LEU A 310 -15.46 -54.86 2.87
C LEU A 310 -14.53 -55.59 1.90
N GLN A 311 -14.93 -55.73 0.64
CA GLN A 311 -14.11 -56.36 -0.39
C GLN A 311 -12.86 -55.54 -0.71
N PHE A 312 -12.98 -54.21 -0.79
CA PHE A 312 -11.86 -53.29 -0.98
C PHE A 312 -10.87 -53.35 0.20
N ALA A 313 -11.37 -53.28 1.45
CA ALA A 313 -10.54 -53.35 2.65
C ALA A 313 -9.69 -54.63 2.74
N LYS A 314 -10.25 -55.76 2.30
CA LYS A 314 -9.53 -57.05 2.26
C LYS A 314 -8.53 -57.16 1.12
N SER A 315 -8.85 -56.62 -0.05
CA SER A 315 -8.08 -56.84 -1.29
C SER A 315 -7.09 -55.72 -1.63
N CYS A 316 -7.16 -54.57 -0.95
CA CYS A 316 -6.42 -53.35 -1.29
C CYS A 316 -5.73 -52.72 -0.07
N ARG A 317 -5.13 -53.55 0.80
CA ARG A 317 -4.50 -53.09 2.06
C ARG A 317 -3.39 -52.07 1.83
N GLU A 318 -2.51 -52.32 0.86
CA GLU A 318 -1.43 -51.40 0.49
C GLU A 318 -1.97 -50.06 -0.01
N THR A 319 -3.03 -50.09 -0.82
CA THR A 319 -3.70 -48.87 -1.29
C THR A 319 -4.28 -48.05 -0.14
N ILE A 320 -4.82 -48.69 0.90
CA ILE A 320 -5.34 -47.98 2.10
C ILE A 320 -4.20 -47.31 2.86
N ILE A 321 -3.06 -47.99 3.01
CA ILE A 321 -1.87 -47.42 3.65
C ILE A 321 -1.37 -46.22 2.84
N ASP A 322 -1.28 -46.33 1.51
CA ASP A 322 -0.89 -45.24 0.61
C ASP A 322 -1.86 -44.06 0.65
N ILE A 323 -3.17 -44.33 0.76
CA ILE A 323 -4.19 -43.28 0.88
C ILE A 323 -4.03 -42.53 2.20
N VAL A 324 -3.90 -43.26 3.31
CA VAL A 324 -3.67 -42.65 4.64
C VAL A 324 -2.34 -41.90 4.68
N HIS A 325 -1.34 -42.33 3.90
CA HIS A 325 -0.06 -41.64 3.74
C HIS A 325 -0.18 -40.29 3.01
N ASN A 326 -1.01 -40.22 1.96
CA ASN A 326 -1.07 -39.05 1.08
C ASN A 326 -2.16 -38.04 1.48
N ASP A 327 -3.25 -38.49 2.10
CA ASP A 327 -4.39 -37.66 2.46
C ASP A 327 -4.39 -37.44 3.97
N SER A 328 -3.91 -36.27 4.43
CA SER A 328 -3.70 -35.90 5.85
C SER A 328 -4.99 -35.78 6.68
N ASN A 329 -6.07 -36.44 6.25
CA ASN A 329 -7.42 -36.26 6.71
C ASN A 329 -7.77 -37.31 7.77
N TYR A 330 -7.73 -36.89 9.04
CA TYR A 330 -8.04 -37.71 10.22
C TYR A 330 -9.40 -38.46 10.12
N HIS A 331 -10.33 -37.92 9.34
CA HIS A 331 -11.63 -38.54 9.09
C HIS A 331 -11.55 -39.85 8.28
N LEU A 332 -10.63 -39.95 7.30
CA LEU A 332 -10.45 -41.18 6.51
C LEU A 332 -9.82 -42.28 7.36
N TYR A 333 -8.85 -41.90 8.19
CA TYR A 333 -8.24 -42.81 9.16
C TYR A 333 -9.28 -43.46 10.09
N ASN A 334 -10.16 -42.66 10.71
CA ASN A 334 -11.22 -43.20 11.58
C ASN A 334 -12.19 -44.13 10.83
N TYR A 335 -12.42 -43.85 9.54
CA TYR A 335 -13.29 -44.66 8.72
C TYR A 335 -12.65 -46.02 8.41
N PHE A 336 -11.40 -46.04 7.93
CA PHE A 336 -10.66 -47.27 7.65
C PHE A 336 -10.32 -48.07 8.91
N LYS A 337 -10.10 -47.39 10.05
CA LYS A 337 -9.85 -48.01 11.36
C LYS A 337 -10.91 -49.05 11.73
N ASN A 338 -12.18 -48.75 11.47
CA ASN A 338 -13.29 -49.67 11.77
C ASN A 338 -13.22 -50.97 10.96
N TYR A 339 -12.54 -50.95 9.81
CA TYR A 339 -12.37 -52.12 8.95
C TYR A 339 -10.99 -52.80 9.10
N MET A 340 -10.01 -52.13 9.73
CA MET A 340 -8.60 -52.58 9.85
C MET A 340 -8.18 -53.12 11.22
N GLY A 341 -8.83 -52.73 12.34
CA GLY A 341 -8.55 -53.29 13.69
C GLY A 341 -7.41 -52.63 14.50
N GLU A 342 -6.90 -53.34 15.53
CA GLU A 342 -5.84 -52.91 16.49
C GLU A 342 -4.41 -53.21 16.01
N ASP A 343 -4.11 -52.97 14.75
CA ASP A 343 -2.78 -53.23 14.19
C ASP A 343 -1.79 -52.12 14.58
N ILE A 344 -0.92 -52.36 15.57
CA ILE A 344 0.03 -51.36 16.12
C ILE A 344 0.87 -50.70 15.02
N ASP A 345 1.26 -51.43 13.97
CA ASP A 345 2.02 -50.88 12.85
C ASP A 345 1.16 -49.93 12.00
N PHE A 346 -0.13 -50.21 11.84
CA PHE A 346 -1.08 -49.27 11.23
C PHE A 346 -1.22 -47.98 12.04
N TYR A 347 -1.21 -48.05 13.38
CA TYR A 347 -1.24 -46.85 14.23
C TYR A 347 0.07 -46.06 14.14
N VAL A 348 1.21 -46.72 14.34
CA VAL A 348 2.52 -46.07 14.29
C VAL A 348 2.75 -45.45 12.90
N PHE A 349 2.39 -46.14 11.82
CA PHE A 349 2.53 -45.63 10.47
C PHE A 349 1.57 -44.48 10.14
N ALA A 350 0.34 -44.48 10.66
CA ALA A 350 -0.62 -43.40 10.46
C ALA A 350 -0.19 -42.05 11.09
N TYR A 351 0.62 -42.09 12.15
CA TYR A 351 1.05 -40.87 12.87
C TYR A 351 2.47 -40.38 12.53
N THR A 352 3.23 -41.12 11.70
CA THR A 352 4.66 -40.84 11.48
C THR A 352 4.98 -39.88 10.34
N LYS A 353 4.02 -39.46 9.51
CA LYS A 353 4.30 -38.47 8.45
C LYS A 353 3.27 -37.33 8.41
N ASP A 354 3.77 -36.13 8.66
CA ASP A 354 3.12 -34.82 8.54
C ASP A 354 1.82 -34.51 9.29
N CYS A 355 1.20 -35.47 9.98
CA CYS A 355 0.13 -35.17 10.92
C CYS A 355 0.69 -34.37 12.10
N ASN A 356 0.39 -33.07 12.17
CA ASN A 356 0.56 -32.24 13.38
C ASN A 356 -0.33 -32.69 14.56
N CYS A 357 -0.89 -33.90 14.49
CA CYS A 357 -1.84 -34.44 15.44
C CYS A 357 -1.11 -35.26 16.49
N ASN A 358 -1.29 -34.89 17.76
CA ASN A 358 -0.74 -35.67 18.86
C ASN A 358 -1.48 -37.01 19.01
N PRO A 359 -0.76 -38.11 19.27
CA PRO A 359 -1.41 -39.37 19.59
C PRO A 359 -2.28 -39.23 20.85
N PRO A 360 -3.35 -40.03 20.99
CA PRO A 360 -4.19 -40.04 22.19
C PRO A 360 -3.36 -40.23 23.46
N ALA A 361 -3.67 -39.48 24.51
CA ALA A 361 -2.96 -39.54 25.79
C ALA A 361 -2.90 -40.97 26.37
N SER A 362 -3.95 -41.77 26.17
CA SER A 362 -4.02 -43.18 26.60
C SER A 362 -3.00 -44.09 25.92
N LEU A 363 -2.62 -43.81 24.67
CA LEU A 363 -1.57 -44.56 23.97
C LEU A 363 -0.18 -44.12 24.42
N LEU A 364 -0.01 -42.85 24.79
CA LEU A 364 1.23 -42.31 25.38
C LEU A 364 1.49 -42.81 26.82
N GLU A 365 0.50 -43.43 27.47
CA GLU A 365 0.76 -44.14 28.73
C GLU A 365 1.62 -45.39 28.51
N ASN A 366 1.60 -45.98 27.30
CA ASN A 366 2.46 -47.11 26.96
C ASN A 366 3.89 -46.64 26.66
N ARG A 367 4.85 -47.14 27.45
CA ARG A 367 6.28 -46.78 27.34
C ARG A 367 6.87 -47.10 25.96
N GLU A 368 6.59 -48.27 25.41
CA GLU A 368 7.15 -48.74 24.13
C GLU A 368 6.61 -47.90 22.96
N PHE A 369 5.31 -47.61 22.98
CA PHE A 369 4.68 -46.73 22.00
C PHE A 369 5.28 -45.32 22.07
N THR A 370 5.40 -44.75 23.27
CA THR A 370 5.98 -43.41 23.49
C THR A 370 7.41 -43.33 22.98
N LEU A 371 8.25 -44.31 23.31
CA LEU A 371 9.64 -44.36 22.87
C LEU A 371 9.74 -44.49 21.34
N LYS A 372 8.94 -45.38 20.72
CA LYS A 372 8.90 -45.52 19.26
C LYS A 372 8.46 -44.23 18.56
N CYS A 373 7.43 -43.56 19.08
CA CYS A 373 6.98 -42.29 18.52
C CYS A 373 8.03 -41.17 18.65
N LEU A 374 8.79 -41.13 19.75
CA LEU A 374 9.89 -40.17 19.92
C LEU A 374 11.07 -40.49 18.98
N LEU A 375 11.47 -41.76 18.86
CA LEU A 375 12.58 -42.19 17.99
C LEU A 375 12.27 -42.04 16.51
N GLN A 376 11.00 -42.13 16.12
CA GLN A 376 10.55 -41.95 14.73
C GLN A 376 10.34 -40.48 14.34
N ASN A 377 10.71 -39.51 15.20
CA ASN A 377 11.10 -38.15 14.82
C ASN A 377 10.05 -37.16 14.25
N HIS A 378 8.74 -37.26 14.55
CA HIS A 378 7.76 -36.41 13.85
C HIS A 378 6.62 -35.76 14.67
N LEU A 379 6.56 -35.91 16.00
CA LEU A 379 5.38 -35.53 16.79
C LEU A 379 5.67 -34.50 17.90
N ARG A 380 4.71 -33.59 18.16
CA ARG A 380 4.70 -32.66 19.31
C ARG A 380 4.25 -33.37 20.59
N ILE A 381 4.97 -34.42 20.97
CA ILE A 381 4.62 -35.23 22.13
C ILE A 381 5.02 -34.47 23.39
N LYS A 382 4.04 -34.22 24.28
CA LYS A 382 4.32 -33.84 25.65
C LYS A 382 4.65 -35.12 26.43
N VAL A 383 5.84 -35.18 27.02
CA VAL A 383 6.26 -36.34 27.80
C VAL A 383 5.32 -36.48 29.00
N PRO A 384 4.64 -37.63 29.18
CA PRO A 384 3.80 -37.86 30.35
C PRO A 384 4.57 -37.66 31.65
N ALA A 385 3.92 -37.11 32.68
CA ALA A 385 4.57 -36.74 33.95
C ALA A 385 5.36 -37.90 34.59
N GLN A 386 4.87 -39.14 34.44
CA GLN A 386 5.53 -40.36 34.96
C GLN A 386 6.88 -40.68 34.31
N TYR A 387 7.16 -40.13 33.13
CA TYR A 387 8.41 -40.37 32.38
C TYR A 387 9.38 -39.17 32.42
N LYS A 388 9.08 -38.13 33.22
CA LYS A 388 9.93 -36.93 33.34
C LYS A 388 11.33 -37.19 33.93
N THR A 389 11.55 -38.37 34.51
CA THR A 389 12.83 -38.82 35.06
C THR A 389 13.42 -40.01 34.30
N ASP A 390 12.76 -40.52 33.26
CA ASP A 390 13.24 -41.64 32.43
C ASP A 390 14.27 -41.13 31.41
N THR A 391 15.54 -41.45 31.64
CA THR A 391 16.67 -40.94 30.83
C THR A 391 16.58 -41.33 29.35
N GLU A 392 16.06 -42.51 29.01
CA GLU A 392 15.92 -42.93 27.61
C GLU A 392 14.87 -42.11 26.88
N ILE A 393 13.74 -41.85 27.55
CA ILE A 393 12.65 -41.03 27.01
C ILE A 393 13.09 -39.56 26.89
N ILE A 394 13.80 -39.03 27.88
CA ILE A 394 14.33 -37.66 27.86
C ILE A 394 15.33 -37.50 26.69
N ASN A 395 16.24 -38.45 26.50
CA ASN A 395 17.20 -38.41 25.39
C ASN A 395 16.52 -38.56 24.03
N ALA A 396 15.54 -39.45 23.90
CA ALA A 396 14.75 -39.59 22.68
C ALA A 396 13.94 -38.32 22.37
N TYR A 397 13.36 -37.71 23.40
CA TYR A 397 12.68 -36.41 23.30
C TYR A 397 13.63 -35.31 22.83
N TRP A 398 14.80 -35.19 23.44
CA TRP A 398 15.80 -34.20 23.07
C TRP A 398 16.28 -34.36 21.62
N ASN A 399 16.62 -35.59 21.22
CA ASN A 399 17.05 -35.89 19.85
C ASN A 399 15.97 -35.60 18.80
N CYS A 400 14.70 -35.86 19.12
CA CYS A 400 13.57 -35.51 18.26
C CYS A 400 13.44 -33.99 18.08
N LYS A 401 13.72 -33.21 19.13
CA LYS A 401 13.59 -31.74 19.12
C LYS A 401 14.75 -31.00 18.47
N LYS A 402 15.92 -31.64 18.25
CA LYS A 402 17.04 -31.07 17.47
C LYS A 402 16.72 -30.82 15.99
N ASN A 403 15.58 -31.30 15.48
CA ASN A 403 15.23 -31.21 14.06
C ASN A 403 14.51 -29.88 13.74
N PRO A 404 15.08 -28.99 12.90
CA PRO A 404 14.73 -27.56 12.82
C PRO A 404 13.39 -27.21 12.13
N THR A 405 12.51 -28.17 11.87
CA THR A 405 11.39 -27.97 10.95
C THR A 405 10.09 -27.45 11.57
N ARG A 406 9.96 -27.31 12.91
CA ARG A 406 8.67 -26.93 13.54
C ARG A 406 8.81 -26.13 14.84
N ARG A 407 7.97 -25.09 15.01
CA ARG A 407 7.79 -24.33 16.28
C ARG A 407 7.70 -25.27 17.48
N ILE A 408 8.64 -25.12 18.41
CA ILE A 408 8.91 -26.02 19.53
C ILE A 408 8.27 -25.47 20.81
N GLU A 409 7.31 -26.21 21.40
CA GLU A 409 7.04 -26.09 22.84
C GLU A 409 8.11 -26.92 23.57
N TRP A 410 8.92 -26.24 24.38
CA TRP A 410 9.97 -26.83 25.22
C TRP A 410 9.40 -27.16 26.61
N ASP A 411 9.68 -28.35 27.12
CA ASP A 411 9.40 -28.69 28.52
C ASP A 411 10.62 -28.38 29.39
N TRP A 412 10.74 -27.11 29.80
CA TRP A 412 11.88 -26.62 30.56
C TRP A 412 12.03 -27.28 31.94
N GLU A 413 10.96 -27.84 32.50
CA GLU A 413 11.03 -28.60 33.75
C GLU A 413 11.86 -29.89 33.58
N ILE A 414 11.87 -30.47 32.37
CA ILE A 414 12.72 -31.63 32.04
C ILE A 414 14.13 -31.17 31.70
N ILE A 415 14.26 -30.11 30.90
CA ILE A 415 15.57 -29.60 30.45
C ILE A 415 16.40 -29.19 31.67
N LEU A 416 15.82 -28.42 32.60
CA LEU A 416 16.49 -27.93 33.82
C LEU A 416 16.75 -29.01 34.89
N GLN A 417 16.53 -30.29 34.58
CA GLN A 417 16.97 -31.42 35.40
C GLN A 417 18.29 -32.04 34.91
N ASN A 418 18.73 -31.72 33.69
CA ASN A 418 19.93 -32.28 33.09
C ASN A 418 20.85 -31.17 32.54
N SER A 419 22.06 -31.09 33.07
CA SER A 419 23.02 -30.03 32.75
C SER A 419 23.57 -30.11 31.31
N GLU A 420 23.73 -31.30 30.75
CA GLU A 420 24.19 -31.48 29.36
C GLU A 420 23.12 -31.01 28.37
N ILE A 421 21.87 -31.42 28.58
CA ILE A 421 20.72 -31.00 27.78
C ILE A 421 20.48 -29.50 27.91
N THR A 422 20.56 -28.96 29.14
CA THR A 422 20.43 -27.51 29.38
C THR A 422 21.51 -26.72 28.63
N MET A 423 22.76 -27.17 28.64
CA MET A 423 23.85 -26.50 27.94
C MET A 423 23.60 -26.46 26.43
N GLU A 424 23.28 -27.60 25.82
CA GLU A 424 22.97 -27.66 24.39
C GLU A 424 21.74 -26.80 24.04
N ALA A 425 20.71 -26.76 24.89
CA ALA A 425 19.54 -25.90 24.71
C ALA A 425 19.88 -24.41 24.72
N LEU A 426 20.74 -23.99 25.66
CA LEU A 426 21.19 -22.61 25.77
C LEU A 426 22.10 -22.20 24.61
N GLU A 427 22.90 -23.12 24.07
CA GLU A 427 23.77 -22.88 22.90
C GLU A 427 22.99 -22.80 21.58
N SER A 428 21.91 -23.56 21.45
CA SER A 428 21.02 -23.52 20.29
C SER A 428 20.02 -22.35 20.34
N TRP A 429 20.04 -21.56 21.42
CA TRP A 429 19.25 -20.36 21.59
C TRP A 429 19.72 -19.25 20.62
N SER A 430 19.08 -19.16 19.47
CA SER A 430 19.31 -18.07 18.50
C SER A 430 18.43 -16.86 18.81
N ASN A 431 18.89 -15.66 18.44
CA ASN A 431 18.18 -14.40 18.68
C ASN A 431 16.77 -14.32 18.04
N GLU A 432 16.43 -15.21 17.11
CA GLU A 432 15.18 -15.19 16.35
C GLU A 432 14.04 -16.00 17.01
N GLU A 433 14.35 -16.91 17.94
CA GLU A 433 13.36 -17.68 18.70
C GLU A 433 13.52 -17.42 20.21
N LYS A 434 12.99 -16.30 20.69
CA LYS A 434 12.83 -16.08 22.15
C LYS A 434 11.78 -17.07 22.68
N PHE A 435 12.22 -18.12 23.38
CA PHE A 435 11.35 -19.14 23.99
C PHE A 435 10.68 -18.64 25.29
N ASP A 436 9.54 -19.25 25.63
CA ASP A 436 8.71 -18.94 26.82
C ASP A 436 9.31 -19.42 28.16
N LEU A 437 10.65 -19.46 28.32
CA LEU A 437 11.26 -19.77 29.62
C LEU A 437 11.19 -18.54 30.52
N GLU A 438 10.41 -18.63 31.60
CA GLU A 438 10.38 -17.56 32.58
C GLU A 438 11.66 -17.57 33.43
N VAL A 439 12.15 -16.37 33.76
CA VAL A 439 13.31 -16.16 34.66
C VAL A 439 13.18 -16.97 35.96
N THR A 440 11.96 -17.01 36.51
CA THR A 440 11.62 -17.74 37.74
C THR A 440 11.80 -19.24 37.61
N GLN A 441 11.64 -19.81 36.41
CA GLN A 441 11.84 -21.24 36.18
C GLN A 441 13.33 -21.60 36.16
N PHE A 442 14.16 -20.77 35.54
CA PHE A 442 15.61 -20.97 35.52
C PHE A 442 16.25 -20.79 36.91
N GLU A 443 15.79 -19.81 37.68
CA GLU A 443 16.27 -19.57 39.04
C GLU A 443 15.96 -20.74 40.01
N ASN A 444 14.98 -21.58 39.68
CA ASN A 444 14.63 -22.79 40.42
C ASN A 444 15.31 -24.08 39.89
N ALA A 445 16.26 -23.95 38.96
CA ALA A 445 16.99 -25.09 38.40
C ALA A 445 17.81 -25.85 39.45
N SER A 446 18.22 -27.08 39.11
CA SER A 446 19.03 -27.91 40.00
C SER A 446 20.37 -27.27 40.37
N LEU A 447 20.91 -27.63 41.54
CA LEU A 447 22.21 -27.15 42.02
C LEU A 447 23.36 -27.42 41.02
N ASP A 448 23.29 -28.50 40.25
CA ASP A 448 24.28 -28.84 39.23
C ASP A 448 24.30 -27.79 38.10
N ILE A 449 23.12 -27.35 37.67
CA ILE A 449 22.97 -26.29 36.65
C ILE A 449 23.42 -24.94 37.20
N LEU A 450 22.97 -24.59 38.40
CA LEU A 450 23.29 -23.30 39.03
C LEU A 450 24.78 -23.18 39.41
N SER A 451 25.50 -24.29 39.52
CA SER A 451 26.94 -24.32 39.80
C SER A 451 27.81 -24.29 38.54
N ASN A 452 27.22 -24.41 37.34
CA ASN A 452 27.97 -24.49 36.08
C ASN A 452 28.17 -23.10 35.44
N ARG A 453 29.42 -22.63 35.43
CA ARG A 453 29.79 -21.31 34.87
C ARG A 453 29.30 -21.09 33.44
N LYS A 454 29.43 -22.09 32.55
CA LYS A 454 29.06 -21.96 31.14
C LYS A 454 27.56 -21.75 30.98
N ILE A 455 26.77 -22.52 31.73
CA ILE A 455 25.31 -22.41 31.72
C ILE A 455 24.90 -21.02 32.23
N ILE A 456 25.44 -20.56 33.36
CA ILE A 456 25.15 -19.23 33.91
C ILE A 456 25.55 -18.11 32.93
N LEU A 457 26.70 -18.23 32.26
CA LEU A 457 27.13 -17.24 31.26
C LEU A 457 26.18 -17.17 30.06
N LEU A 458 25.77 -18.33 29.53
CA LEU A 458 24.80 -18.38 28.42
C LEU A 458 23.43 -17.83 28.86
N ALA A 459 22.98 -18.20 30.07
CA ALA A 459 21.73 -17.70 30.63
C ALA A 459 21.75 -16.18 30.83
N ALA A 460 22.88 -15.61 31.26
CA ALA A 460 23.06 -14.16 31.36
C ALA A 460 22.99 -13.47 30.00
N LYS A 461 23.63 -14.04 28.97
CA LYS A 461 23.61 -13.51 27.59
C LYS A 461 22.23 -13.62 26.93
N ASN A 462 21.48 -14.68 27.22
CA ASN A 462 20.13 -14.92 26.72
C ASN A 462 19.04 -14.25 27.57
N GLU A 463 19.41 -13.33 28.47
CA GLU A 463 18.50 -12.54 29.30
C GLU A 463 17.62 -13.33 30.30
N LEU A 464 18.01 -14.55 30.66
CA LEU A 464 17.27 -15.44 31.57
C LEU A 464 17.55 -15.19 33.04
N LEU A 465 18.58 -14.39 33.32
CA LEU A 465 18.93 -13.98 34.67
C LEU A 465 18.57 -12.51 34.83
N SER A 466 17.65 -12.24 35.76
CA SER A 466 17.17 -10.87 36.01
C SER A 466 17.84 -10.21 37.21
N ASN A 467 18.49 -10.98 38.09
CA ASN A 467 18.94 -10.49 39.39
C ASN A 467 20.29 -11.06 39.82
N ILE A 468 21.32 -10.20 39.86
CA ILE A 468 22.68 -10.56 40.30
C ILE A 468 22.72 -11.10 41.73
N SER A 469 21.81 -10.66 42.61
CA SER A 469 21.82 -11.09 44.02
C SER A 469 21.58 -12.59 44.21
N ILE A 470 20.87 -13.22 43.27
CA ILE A 470 20.52 -14.65 43.29
C ILE A 470 21.71 -15.52 42.86
N LEU A 471 22.70 -14.96 42.16
CA LEU A 471 23.87 -15.70 41.74
C LEU A 471 24.68 -16.23 42.92
N PRO A 472 25.26 -17.43 42.81
CA PRO A 472 26.34 -17.86 43.68
C PRO A 472 27.47 -16.82 43.73
N ASP A 473 28.06 -16.61 44.90
CA ASP A 473 29.03 -15.52 45.12
C ASP A 473 30.25 -15.59 44.18
N GLN A 474 30.65 -16.79 43.79
CA GLN A 474 31.73 -17.02 42.82
C GLN A 474 31.46 -16.40 41.44
N PHE A 475 30.19 -16.23 41.05
CA PHE A 475 29.80 -15.65 39.75
C PHE A 475 29.48 -14.16 39.83
N LYS A 476 29.22 -13.62 41.03
CA LYS A 476 29.02 -12.17 41.22
C LYS A 476 30.29 -11.36 40.94
N VAL A 477 31.47 -11.99 40.97
CA VAL A 477 32.77 -11.39 40.62
C VAL A 477 33.20 -11.68 39.19
N ASP A 478 32.42 -12.46 38.44
CA ASP A 478 32.75 -12.81 37.06
C ASP A 478 32.21 -11.74 36.11
N LYS A 479 33.12 -10.91 35.59
CA LYS A 479 32.73 -9.78 34.72
C LYS A 479 32.04 -10.22 33.43
N GLU A 480 32.34 -11.41 32.90
CA GLU A 480 31.70 -11.90 31.66
C GLU A 480 30.23 -12.26 31.88
N ILE A 481 29.88 -12.68 33.10
CA ILE A 481 28.51 -13.01 33.50
C ILE A 481 27.75 -11.75 33.89
N VAL A 482 28.38 -10.89 34.68
CA VAL A 482 27.75 -9.69 35.26
C VAL A 482 27.50 -8.60 34.22
N MET A 483 28.41 -8.38 33.26
CA MET A 483 28.28 -7.29 32.29
C MET A 483 27.01 -7.39 31.41
N PRO A 484 26.65 -8.57 30.84
CA PRO A 484 25.37 -8.75 30.14
C PRO A 484 24.15 -8.43 31.01
N MET A 485 24.17 -8.82 32.29
CA MET A 485 23.06 -8.55 33.21
C MET A 485 22.91 -7.06 33.51
N LEU A 486 24.02 -6.34 33.69
CA LEU A 486 24.01 -4.90 33.94
C LEU A 486 23.57 -4.09 32.72
N LYS A 487 23.85 -4.53 31.49
CA LYS A 487 23.34 -3.88 30.27
C LYS A 487 21.82 -3.77 30.26
N LYS A 488 21.14 -4.81 30.77
CA LYS A 488 19.68 -4.85 30.88
C LYS A 488 19.16 -4.07 32.07
N ASN A 489 19.84 -4.19 33.22
CA ASN A 489 19.44 -3.49 34.44
C ASN A 489 20.66 -2.92 35.20
N PRO A 490 21.09 -1.69 34.85
CA PRO A 490 22.25 -1.06 35.46
C PRO A 490 22.16 -0.87 36.98
N LYS A 491 20.94 -0.78 37.53
CA LYS A 491 20.69 -0.59 38.97
C LYS A 491 21.28 -1.71 39.83
N GLN A 492 21.53 -2.88 39.25
CA GLN A 492 22.10 -4.01 39.97
C GLN A 492 23.61 -3.92 40.19
N LEU A 493 24.27 -2.84 39.75
CA LEU A 493 25.68 -2.60 40.03
C LEU A 493 25.98 -2.64 41.54
N GLU A 494 25.05 -2.23 42.40
CA GLU A 494 25.21 -2.34 43.86
C GLU A 494 25.30 -3.79 44.37
N ASN A 495 24.74 -4.75 43.61
CA ASN A 495 24.62 -6.16 43.99
C ASN A 495 25.82 -7.02 43.55
N THR A 496 26.85 -6.42 42.95
CA THR A 496 28.09 -7.10 42.58
C THR A 496 29.29 -6.49 43.32
N PRO A 497 30.24 -7.30 43.82
CA PRO A 497 31.50 -6.79 44.36
C PRO A 497 32.37 -6.06 43.30
N LEU A 498 32.07 -6.21 42.01
CA LEU A 498 32.78 -5.54 40.91
C LEU A 498 32.60 -4.02 40.92
N ASN A 499 31.61 -3.50 41.63
CA ASN A 499 31.44 -2.05 41.82
C ASN A 499 32.59 -1.38 42.60
N ARG A 500 33.51 -2.16 43.19
CA ARG A 500 34.75 -1.68 43.81
C ARG A 500 35.98 -1.87 42.92
N ASN A 501 35.82 -2.33 41.68
CA ASN A 501 36.91 -2.53 40.74
C ASN A 501 36.97 -1.37 39.73
N LYS A 502 38.09 -0.61 39.76
CA LYS A 502 38.34 0.53 38.88
C LYS A 502 38.26 0.18 37.39
N GLU A 503 38.90 -0.91 36.98
CA GLU A 503 38.96 -1.35 35.57
C GLU A 503 37.56 -1.74 35.08
N PHE A 504 36.80 -2.46 35.90
CA PHE A 504 35.44 -2.86 35.58
C PHE A 504 34.50 -1.67 35.44
N LEU A 505 34.57 -0.67 36.33
CA LEU A 505 33.72 0.52 36.25
C LEU A 505 33.98 1.33 34.97
N LEU A 506 35.23 1.44 34.52
CA LEU A 506 35.57 2.09 33.25
C LEU A 506 35.07 1.28 32.05
N GLU A 507 35.23 -0.05 32.07
CA GLU A 507 34.68 -0.96 31.06
C GLU A 507 33.15 -0.85 31.00
N PHE A 508 32.48 -0.81 32.16
CA PHE A 508 31.04 -0.66 32.29
C PHE A 508 30.52 0.65 31.70
N LEU A 509 31.18 1.79 32.01
CA LEU A 509 30.83 3.09 31.43
C LEU A 509 30.97 3.09 29.90
N LYS A 510 32.04 2.48 29.39
CA LYS A 510 32.29 2.39 27.95
C LYS A 510 31.22 1.58 27.22
N GLU A 511 30.75 0.48 27.82
CA GLU A 511 29.72 -0.37 27.23
C GLU A 511 28.29 0.16 27.44
N ASN A 512 28.08 1.10 28.36
CA ASN A 512 26.75 1.62 28.74
C ASN A 512 26.71 3.16 28.75
N PRO A 513 26.80 3.83 27.58
CA PRO A 513 26.88 5.29 27.50
C PRO A 513 25.61 6.03 27.97
N SER A 514 24.48 5.34 28.10
CA SER A 514 23.18 5.87 28.53
C SER A 514 22.83 5.55 29.99
N VAL A 515 23.77 5.01 30.76
CA VAL A 515 23.54 4.67 32.18
C VAL A 515 23.19 5.91 33.00
N ASP A 516 22.31 5.74 34.00
CA ASP A 516 22.02 6.76 34.99
C ASP A 516 23.30 7.10 35.78
N LEU A 517 23.81 8.31 35.58
CA LEU A 517 25.09 8.72 36.13
C LEU A 517 25.04 8.98 37.62
N ASN A 518 23.87 9.31 38.19
CA ASN A 518 23.73 9.45 39.64
C ASN A 518 24.00 8.12 40.36
N LEU A 519 23.56 7.01 39.74
CA LEU A 519 23.84 5.67 40.24
C LEU A 519 25.34 5.36 40.18
N VAL A 520 25.99 5.62 39.03
CA VAL A 520 27.40 5.23 38.84
C VAL A 520 28.36 6.14 39.60
N ALA A 521 28.05 7.44 39.70
CA ALA A 521 28.90 8.42 40.39
C ALA A 521 29.13 8.08 41.87
N HIS A 522 28.14 7.47 42.52
CA HIS A 522 28.28 6.96 43.90
C HIS A 522 29.45 5.97 44.04
N PHE A 523 29.70 5.15 43.01
CA PHE A 523 30.79 4.16 43.00
C PHE A 523 32.12 4.73 42.49
N ILE A 524 32.10 5.78 41.66
CA ILE A 524 33.30 6.37 41.06
C ILE A 524 33.97 7.37 42.00
N THR A 525 33.18 8.27 42.62
CA THR A 525 33.71 9.38 43.44
C THR A 525 34.63 8.95 44.60
N PRO A 526 34.47 7.79 45.27
CA PRO A 526 35.38 7.37 46.35
C PRO A 526 36.81 7.05 45.90
N PHE A 527 37.07 6.85 44.60
CA PHE A 527 38.39 6.50 44.08
C PHE A 527 39.33 7.71 43.87
N GLY A 528 38.85 8.92 44.10
CA GLY A 528 39.60 10.17 44.00
C GLY A 528 39.57 10.83 42.62
N ASP A 529 40.07 12.06 42.56
CA ASP A 529 39.96 12.96 41.40
C ASP A 529 40.60 12.42 40.12
N GLU A 530 41.75 11.73 40.22
CA GLU A 530 42.44 11.13 39.06
C GLU A 530 41.56 10.09 38.36
N PHE A 531 40.86 9.25 39.14
CA PHE A 531 39.96 8.26 38.57
C PHE A 531 38.70 8.90 37.97
N LEU A 532 38.17 9.94 38.62
CA LEU A 532 37.03 10.69 38.11
C LEU A 532 37.36 11.39 36.78
N ARG A 533 38.58 11.92 36.60
CA ARG A 533 39.05 12.48 35.31
C ARG A 533 38.95 11.46 34.18
N SER A 534 39.47 10.26 34.38
CA SER A 534 39.38 9.17 33.39
C SER A 534 37.93 8.78 33.08
N ALA A 535 37.05 8.80 34.08
CA ALA A 535 35.63 8.53 33.88
C ALA A 535 34.91 9.64 33.10
N ILE A 536 35.26 10.92 33.33
CA ILE A 536 34.72 12.07 32.59
C ILE A 536 35.12 12.01 31.10
N GLU A 537 36.33 11.57 30.78
CA GLU A 537 36.75 11.37 29.39
C GLU A 537 35.87 10.33 28.66
N LEU A 538 35.35 9.32 29.37
CA LEU A 538 34.41 8.33 28.84
C LEU A 538 32.97 8.84 28.76
N ASN A 539 32.53 9.64 29.74
CA ASN A 539 31.20 10.25 29.74
C ASN A 539 31.24 11.65 30.37
N GLY A 540 31.20 12.67 29.52
CA GLY A 540 31.39 14.07 29.91
C GLY A 540 30.38 14.59 30.95
N LEU A 541 29.19 14.00 31.06
CA LEU A 541 28.18 14.39 32.03
C LEU A 541 28.60 14.11 33.49
N LEU A 542 29.57 13.23 33.74
CA LEU A 542 30.14 13.01 35.07
C LEU A 542 30.84 14.26 35.64
N LEU A 543 31.08 15.28 34.80
CA LEU A 543 31.56 16.59 35.23
C LEU A 543 30.65 17.21 36.31
N GLU A 544 29.37 16.87 36.37
CA GLU A 544 28.45 17.26 37.45
C GLU A 544 29.02 16.97 38.85
N HIS A 545 29.63 15.80 39.02
CA HIS A 545 30.17 15.31 40.30
C HIS A 545 31.62 15.75 40.56
N ALA A 546 32.22 16.48 39.61
CA ALA A 546 33.58 16.98 39.75
C ALA A 546 33.66 18.17 40.73
N ASN A 547 34.83 18.32 41.37
CA ASN A 547 35.12 19.47 42.23
C ASN A 547 35.27 20.77 41.40
N ALA A 548 35.34 21.92 42.08
CA ALA A 548 35.40 23.22 41.42
C ALA A 548 36.67 23.42 40.55
N GLU A 549 37.79 22.81 40.94
CA GLU A 549 39.05 22.87 40.19
C GLU A 549 38.92 22.15 38.85
N MET A 550 38.35 20.94 38.84
CA MET A 550 38.09 20.15 37.63
C MET A 550 37.05 20.81 36.72
N LYS A 551 36.00 21.43 37.28
CA LYS A 551 35.01 22.22 36.51
C LYS A 551 35.60 23.49 35.89
N SER A 552 36.77 23.91 36.37
CA SER A 552 37.52 25.06 35.85
C SER A 552 38.74 24.63 35.02
N ASP A 553 38.97 23.33 34.88
CA ASP A 553 40.04 22.78 34.04
C ASP A 553 39.59 22.78 32.58
N ARG A 554 40.14 23.74 31.83
CA ARG A 554 39.79 23.97 30.42
C ARG A 554 39.93 22.70 29.58
N GLU A 555 41.01 21.94 29.74
CA GLU A 555 41.27 20.77 28.90
C GLU A 555 40.29 19.64 29.22
N LEU A 556 40.02 19.41 30.51
CA LEU A 556 39.06 18.40 30.95
C LEU A 556 37.64 18.74 30.48
N VAL A 557 37.21 19.99 30.63
CA VAL A 557 35.88 20.43 30.19
C VAL A 557 35.75 20.35 28.68
N LEU A 558 36.78 20.71 27.92
CA LEU A 558 36.78 20.56 26.47
C LEU A 558 36.60 19.09 26.06
N LYS A 559 37.32 18.16 26.69
CA LYS A 559 37.13 16.72 26.48
C LYS A 559 35.73 16.26 26.86
N ALA A 560 35.21 16.70 28.00
CA ALA A 560 33.86 16.37 28.46
C ALA A 560 32.80 16.82 27.45
N VAL A 561 32.87 18.08 27.00
CA VAL A 561 31.97 18.67 25.99
C VAL A 561 32.11 17.98 24.63
N SER A 562 33.33 17.57 24.25
CA SER A 562 33.58 16.84 23.00
C SER A 562 32.86 15.49 22.92
N ASN A 563 32.68 14.84 24.07
CA ASN A 563 32.00 13.55 24.19
C ASN A 563 30.49 13.75 24.43
N LYS A 564 30.13 14.67 25.32
CA LYS A 564 28.75 15.02 25.69
C LYS A 564 28.60 16.54 25.79
N CYS A 565 28.04 17.17 24.76
CA CYS A 565 27.87 18.63 24.68
C CYS A 565 27.17 19.26 25.90
N HIS A 566 26.19 18.55 26.49
CA HIS A 566 25.46 18.96 27.69
C HIS A 566 26.33 19.07 28.96
N ALA A 567 27.57 18.55 28.95
CA ALA A 567 28.51 18.73 30.05
C ALA A 567 28.84 20.21 30.31
N LEU A 568 28.64 21.09 29.32
CA LEU A 568 28.80 22.54 29.46
C LEU A 568 27.97 23.11 30.63
N ALA A 569 26.81 22.53 30.93
CA ALA A 569 25.95 22.96 32.05
C ALA A 569 26.69 22.94 33.40
N PHE A 570 27.64 22.03 33.57
CA PHE A 570 28.40 21.80 34.81
C PHE A 570 29.76 22.48 34.84
N ALA A 571 30.21 23.06 33.73
CA ALA A 571 31.44 23.83 33.68
C ALA A 571 31.35 25.08 34.58
N SER A 572 32.51 25.57 35.03
CA SER A 572 32.60 26.85 35.75
C SER A 572 32.09 28.02 34.91
N ASP A 573 31.63 29.08 35.57
CA ASP A 573 31.14 30.29 34.88
C ASP A 573 32.20 30.93 33.97
N LEU A 574 33.48 30.80 34.33
CA LEU A 574 34.61 31.24 33.51
C LEU A 574 34.70 30.48 32.17
N LEU A 575 34.50 29.16 32.19
CA LEU A 575 34.56 28.34 30.98
C LEU A 575 33.27 28.41 30.15
N LYS A 576 32.14 28.77 30.76
CA LYS A 576 30.90 29.12 30.04
C LYS A 576 31.02 30.44 29.24
N GLN A 577 32.08 31.22 29.47
CA GLN A 577 32.46 32.40 28.68
C GLN A 577 33.55 32.07 27.64
N ASP A 578 34.08 30.85 27.60
CA ASP A 578 35.06 30.44 26.61
C ASP A 578 34.35 30.12 25.28
N PHE A 579 34.54 31.01 24.31
CA PHE A 579 33.92 30.90 22.99
C PHE A 579 34.20 29.55 22.31
N GLU A 580 35.41 29.00 22.42
CA GLU A 580 35.76 27.74 21.74
C GLU A 580 35.02 26.55 22.35
N ILE A 581 34.93 26.50 23.68
CA ILE A 581 34.22 25.43 24.40
C ILE A 581 32.72 25.48 24.07
N VAL A 582 32.11 26.67 24.12
CA VAL A 582 30.69 26.85 23.82
C VAL A 582 30.40 26.55 22.34
N MET A 583 31.24 27.00 21.41
CA MET A 583 31.08 26.68 19.99
C MET A 583 31.14 25.17 19.74
N GLN A 584 32.02 24.46 20.43
CA GLN A 584 32.11 23.01 20.32
C GLN A 584 30.87 22.28 20.86
N SER A 585 30.23 22.80 21.92
CA SER A 585 28.97 22.25 22.42
C SER A 585 27.82 22.52 21.46
N VAL A 586 27.71 23.76 20.96
CA VAL A 586 26.62 24.22 20.08
C VAL A 586 26.62 23.48 18.74
N LYS A 587 27.80 23.16 18.19
CA LYS A 587 27.92 22.36 16.97
C LYS A 587 27.34 20.95 17.08
N GLN A 588 27.33 20.37 18.28
CA GLN A 588 26.74 19.06 18.52
C GLN A 588 25.23 19.16 18.81
N ASP A 589 24.84 20.16 19.61
CA ASP A 589 23.46 20.45 19.94
C ASP A 589 23.31 21.95 20.24
N GLY A 590 22.57 22.66 19.39
CA GLY A 590 22.37 24.11 19.51
C GLY A 590 21.71 24.52 20.82
N SER A 591 20.96 23.63 21.47
CA SER A 591 20.34 23.91 22.76
C SER A 591 21.33 24.19 23.88
N THR A 592 22.57 23.73 23.73
CA THR A 592 23.62 24.00 24.71
C THR A 592 24.01 25.47 24.82
N LEU A 593 23.61 26.32 23.86
CA LEU A 593 23.76 27.77 23.94
C LEU A 593 23.11 28.35 25.21
N LEU A 594 22.05 27.73 25.74
CA LEU A 594 21.40 28.17 26.97
C LEU A 594 22.31 28.12 28.20
N TYR A 595 23.33 27.24 28.17
CA TYR A 595 24.32 27.10 29.25
C TYR A 595 25.48 28.09 29.14
N ALA A 596 25.64 28.75 27.99
CA ALA A 596 26.65 29.78 27.82
C ALA A 596 26.37 30.97 28.75
N ASN A 597 27.39 31.79 29.01
CA ASN A 597 27.16 33.05 29.70
C ASN A 597 26.35 34.02 28.82
N ASP A 598 25.63 34.95 29.45
CA ASP A 598 24.76 35.92 28.76
C ASP A 598 25.48 36.72 27.66
N SER A 599 26.79 37.01 27.82
CA SER A 599 27.58 37.68 26.78
C SER A 599 27.79 36.85 25.51
N LEU A 600 27.73 35.52 25.60
CA LEU A 600 27.89 34.59 24.48
C LEU A 600 26.55 34.14 23.89
N LYS A 601 25.46 34.20 24.65
CA LYS A 601 24.10 33.88 24.14
C LYS A 601 23.68 34.80 22.98
N SER A 602 24.12 36.05 23.00
CA SER A 602 23.91 37.05 21.94
C SER A 602 25.03 37.08 20.89
N ASN A 603 26.03 36.19 20.98
CA ASN A 603 27.09 36.14 20.00
C ASN A 603 26.56 35.65 18.66
N ARG A 604 26.69 36.50 17.64
CA ARG A 604 26.23 36.25 16.27
C ARG A 604 26.61 34.87 15.72
N GLU A 605 27.87 34.46 15.86
CA GLU A 605 28.35 33.19 15.28
C GLU A 605 27.74 31.98 15.99
N LEU A 606 27.62 32.02 17.32
CA LEU A 606 27.01 30.96 18.11
C LEU A 606 25.50 30.83 17.83
N VAL A 607 24.79 31.96 17.70
CA VAL A 607 23.36 31.97 17.39
C VAL A 607 23.10 31.38 16.00
N LEU A 608 23.88 31.78 14.99
CA LEU A 608 23.76 31.21 13.64
C LEU A 608 23.99 29.69 13.63
N GLU A 609 24.97 29.20 14.38
CA GLU A 609 25.24 27.77 14.45
C GLU A 609 24.13 27.01 15.21
N ALA A 610 23.62 27.58 16.30
CA ALA A 610 22.48 27.02 17.03
C ALA A 610 21.23 26.93 16.15
N LEU A 611 20.90 27.98 15.38
CA LEU A 611 19.74 28.00 14.47
C LEU A 611 19.82 26.92 13.38
N LYS A 612 21.01 26.61 12.85
CA LYS A 612 21.19 25.53 11.86
C LYS A 612 20.79 24.16 12.40
N SER A 613 20.99 23.93 13.70
CA SER A 613 20.58 22.69 14.39
C SER A 613 19.08 22.64 14.73
N GLY A 614 18.32 23.71 14.42
CA GLY A 614 16.90 23.83 14.73
C GLY A 614 16.60 24.22 16.18
N TYR A 615 17.62 24.60 16.96
CA TYR A 615 17.40 25.14 18.30
C TYR A 615 16.98 26.60 18.25
N PHE A 616 15.94 26.91 19.02
CA PHE A 616 15.46 28.24 19.23
C PHE A 616 15.03 28.38 20.70
N ASP A 617 15.61 29.35 21.42
CA ASP A 617 15.16 29.76 22.74
C ASP A 617 14.35 31.05 22.59
N GLU A 618 13.33 31.26 23.43
CA GLU A 618 12.57 32.51 23.53
C GLU A 618 13.41 33.68 24.08
N ASN A 619 14.74 33.53 24.10
CA ASN A 619 15.67 34.49 24.66
C ASN A 619 15.59 35.83 23.94
N LYS A 620 15.44 36.87 24.75
CA LYS A 620 15.31 38.29 24.38
C LYS A 620 16.58 38.91 23.79
N ASP A 621 17.65 38.14 23.67
CA ASP A 621 19.01 38.64 23.41
C ASP A 621 19.52 38.32 21.98
N ILE A 622 18.70 37.71 21.13
CA ILE A 622 19.01 37.53 19.70
C ILE A 622 18.85 38.88 18.98
N ASP A 623 19.83 39.28 18.17
CA ASP A 623 19.70 40.44 17.29
C ASP A 623 18.87 40.08 16.05
N TRP A 624 17.56 40.22 16.18
CA TRP A 624 16.59 39.98 15.11
C TRP A 624 16.68 40.97 13.95
N ASN A 625 17.51 42.02 14.03
CA ASN A 625 17.75 42.91 12.90
C ASN A 625 18.89 42.44 11.99
N ASP A 626 19.56 41.32 12.32
CA ASP A 626 20.53 40.69 11.41
C ASP A 626 19.78 39.88 10.32
N PRO A 627 19.91 40.24 9.02
CA PRO A 627 19.24 39.53 7.93
C PRO A 627 19.60 38.05 7.83
N GLU A 628 20.82 37.67 8.20
CA GLU A 628 21.28 36.28 8.13
C GLU A 628 20.67 35.43 9.25
N ILE A 629 20.51 36.01 10.45
CA ILE A 629 19.80 35.38 11.57
C ILE A 629 18.34 35.16 11.21
N LEU A 630 17.67 36.18 10.67
CA LEU A 630 16.27 36.07 10.22
C LEU A 630 16.09 35.02 9.13
N LEU A 631 17.02 34.94 8.17
CA LEU A 631 16.95 33.97 7.09
C LEU A 631 17.11 32.53 7.61
N ASN A 632 18.12 32.28 8.46
CA ASN A 632 18.30 30.96 9.08
C ASN A 632 17.12 30.59 9.98
N PHE A 633 16.56 31.56 10.71
CA PHE A 633 15.36 31.35 11.50
C PHE A 633 14.15 30.95 10.64
N ALA A 634 13.89 31.67 9.53
CA ALA A 634 12.82 31.33 8.61
C ALA A 634 12.99 29.92 7.99
N MET A 635 14.23 29.49 7.77
CA MET A 635 14.55 28.13 7.30
C MET A 635 14.34 27.06 8.38
N SER A 636 14.46 27.40 9.67
CA SER A 636 14.48 26.45 10.79
C SER A 636 13.11 25.86 11.18
N ARG A 637 12.00 26.26 10.52
CA ARG A 637 10.60 25.88 10.87
C ARG A 637 10.21 26.16 12.33
N ALA A 638 10.99 26.97 13.04
CA ALA A 638 10.69 27.40 14.40
C ALA A 638 9.40 28.26 14.46
N PRO A 639 8.68 28.24 15.59
CA PRO A 639 7.49 29.05 15.78
C PRO A 639 7.80 30.56 15.69
N VAL A 640 7.06 31.27 14.85
CA VAL A 640 7.38 32.65 14.43
C VAL A 640 6.95 33.72 15.43
N TYR A 641 6.07 33.41 16.37
CA TYR A 641 5.49 34.37 17.35
C TYR A 641 6.47 34.93 18.39
N SER A 642 7.73 34.50 18.37
CA SER A 642 8.77 34.86 19.34
C SER A 642 9.65 36.03 18.91
N ILE A 643 9.55 36.50 17.65
CA ILE A 643 10.38 37.62 17.16
C ILE A 643 9.83 38.95 17.72
N PRO A 644 10.65 39.77 18.40
CA PRO A 644 10.34 41.16 18.74
C PRO A 644 10.08 42.02 17.48
N SER A 645 9.63 43.27 17.68
CA SER A 645 9.45 44.21 16.57
C SER A 645 10.76 44.43 15.79
N LEU A 646 10.74 44.13 14.50
CA LEU A 646 11.84 44.42 13.57
C LEU A 646 11.98 45.94 13.35
N SER A 647 13.18 46.39 13.03
CA SER A 647 13.43 47.78 12.62
C SER A 647 12.70 48.12 11.32
N GLU A 648 12.45 49.41 11.08
CA GLU A 648 11.79 49.90 9.86
C GLU A 648 12.57 49.53 8.59
N GLU A 649 13.90 49.56 8.67
CA GLU A 649 14.81 49.17 7.57
C GLU A 649 14.61 47.70 7.18
N ILE A 650 14.62 46.79 8.15
CA ILE A 650 14.47 45.35 7.92
C ILE A 650 13.04 45.01 7.51
N SER A 651 12.04 45.54 8.21
CA SER A 651 10.62 45.30 7.91
C SER A 651 10.18 45.87 6.56
N SER A 652 10.95 46.76 5.94
CA SER A 652 10.67 47.33 4.62
C SER A 652 11.58 46.80 3.50
N ASP A 653 12.51 45.88 3.79
CA ASP A 653 13.38 45.28 2.78
C ASP A 653 12.62 44.21 1.97
N CYS A 654 12.12 44.61 0.79
CA CYS A 654 11.40 43.72 -0.11
C CYS A 654 12.23 42.50 -0.56
N ASN A 655 13.54 42.65 -0.78
CA ASN A 655 14.39 41.55 -1.27
C ASN A 655 14.62 40.51 -0.17
N LEU A 656 14.78 40.97 1.08
CA LEU A 656 14.85 40.10 2.23
C LEU A 656 13.53 39.35 2.41
N PHE A 657 12.39 40.05 2.39
CA PHE A 657 11.08 39.44 2.57
C PHE A 657 10.69 38.48 1.46
N GLU A 658 11.09 38.72 0.20
CA GLU A 658 10.91 37.72 -0.86
C GLU A 658 11.56 36.37 -0.48
N LYS A 659 12.79 36.41 0.07
CA LYS A 659 13.49 35.21 0.54
C LYS A 659 12.84 34.63 1.79
N LEU A 660 12.55 35.44 2.81
CA LEU A 660 11.94 34.98 4.06
C LEU A 660 10.60 34.28 3.81
N LEU A 661 9.72 34.89 3.00
CA LEU A 661 8.40 34.36 2.68
C LEU A 661 8.46 33.10 1.80
N SER A 662 9.54 32.92 1.03
CA SER A 662 9.76 31.67 0.30
C SER A 662 10.06 30.47 1.21
N TYR A 663 10.64 30.72 2.39
CA TYR A 663 10.93 29.70 3.39
C TYR A 663 9.80 29.53 4.42
N ASN A 664 9.24 30.64 4.90
CA ASN A 664 8.17 30.66 5.90
C ASN A 664 7.23 31.87 5.71
N GLY A 665 6.00 31.61 5.24
CA GLY A 665 5.00 32.65 4.99
C GLY A 665 4.50 33.38 6.25
N GLU A 666 4.66 32.81 7.45
CA GLU A 666 4.28 33.48 8.71
C GLU A 666 5.16 34.69 9.03
N MET A 667 6.33 34.82 8.37
CA MET A 667 7.18 36.00 8.50
C MET A 667 6.48 37.29 8.04
N LEU A 668 5.41 37.18 7.23
CA LEU A 668 4.62 38.31 6.75
C LEU A 668 4.10 39.22 7.88
N GLN A 669 3.85 38.65 9.07
CA GLN A 669 3.38 39.40 10.24
C GLN A 669 4.34 40.51 10.70
N PHE A 670 5.63 40.37 10.40
CA PHE A 670 6.66 41.34 10.78
C PHE A 670 7.02 42.32 9.66
N ALA A 671 6.38 42.20 8.50
CA ALA A 671 6.62 43.08 7.37
C ALA A 671 5.93 44.45 7.56
N SER A 672 6.50 45.47 6.94
CA SER A 672 5.90 46.79 6.80
C SER A 672 4.55 46.71 6.09
N GLU A 673 3.67 47.70 6.32
CA GLU A 673 2.36 47.78 5.66
C GLU A 673 2.47 47.73 4.12
N ALA A 674 3.52 48.33 3.56
CA ALA A 674 3.77 48.32 2.12
C ALA A 674 3.97 46.89 1.57
N ILE A 675 4.78 46.07 2.25
CA ILE A 675 5.01 44.67 1.86
C ILE A 675 3.74 43.83 2.11
N ARG A 676 3.02 44.08 3.21
CA ARG A 676 1.74 43.41 3.50
C ARG A 676 0.63 43.76 2.49
N ASN A 677 0.80 44.83 1.71
CA ASN A 677 -0.10 45.22 0.62
C ASN A 677 0.38 44.77 -0.77
N ASP A 678 1.60 44.26 -0.90
CA ASP A 678 2.18 43.79 -2.16
C ASP A 678 1.57 42.43 -2.56
N GLU A 679 0.91 42.40 -3.72
CA GLU A 679 0.20 41.21 -4.19
C GLU A 679 1.13 40.00 -4.40
N ASN A 680 2.32 40.22 -4.95
CA ASN A 680 3.24 39.13 -5.29
C ASN A 680 3.84 38.51 -4.04
N LEU A 681 4.24 39.33 -3.07
CA LEU A 681 4.81 38.88 -1.80
C LEU A 681 3.75 38.21 -0.91
N VAL A 682 2.53 38.76 -0.86
CA VAL A 682 1.41 38.12 -0.15
C VAL A 682 1.04 36.78 -0.80
N LEU A 683 0.97 36.71 -2.14
CA LEU A 683 0.75 35.43 -2.84
C LEU A 683 1.88 34.42 -2.59
N LEU A 684 3.13 34.88 -2.46
CA LEU A 684 4.27 34.03 -2.12
C LEU A 684 4.10 33.43 -0.72
N ALA A 685 3.72 34.23 0.28
CA ALA A 685 3.45 33.78 1.64
C ALA A 685 2.27 32.78 1.71
N VAL A 686 1.19 33.06 0.97
CA VAL A 686 -0.02 32.22 0.93
C VAL A 686 0.24 30.84 0.34
N LYS A 687 1.23 30.69 -0.55
CA LYS A 687 1.61 29.39 -1.11
C LYS A 687 2.06 28.41 -0.02
N SER A 688 2.69 28.87 1.07
CA SER A 688 3.10 28.00 2.17
C SER A 688 1.94 27.68 3.12
N SER A 689 1.12 28.66 3.48
CA SER A 689 -0.07 28.47 4.32
C SER A 689 -1.08 29.58 4.09
N TRP A 690 -2.35 29.25 3.84
CA TRP A 690 -3.39 30.25 3.58
C TRP A 690 -3.78 31.08 4.80
N SER A 691 -3.52 30.56 6.01
CA SER A 691 -3.83 31.23 7.28
C SER A 691 -3.06 32.54 7.44
N VAL A 692 -1.88 32.68 6.81
CA VAL A 692 -1.05 33.90 6.85
C VAL A 692 -1.70 35.11 6.18
N LEU A 693 -2.81 34.93 5.45
CA LEU A 693 -3.61 36.03 4.92
C LEU A 693 -4.09 36.99 6.02
N GLU A 694 -4.28 36.51 7.26
CA GLU A 694 -4.64 37.37 8.39
C GLU A 694 -3.61 38.48 8.64
N TYR A 695 -2.37 38.28 8.20
CA TYR A 695 -1.31 39.26 8.29
C TYR A 695 -1.25 40.20 7.09
N ALA A 696 -1.94 39.94 5.98
CA ALA A 696 -1.95 40.86 4.84
C ALA A 696 -2.65 42.19 5.21
N SER A 697 -2.47 43.24 4.40
CA SER A 697 -3.20 44.50 4.56
C SER A 697 -4.72 44.27 4.51
N GLN A 698 -5.51 45.14 5.12
CA GLN A 698 -6.99 45.01 5.09
C GLN A 698 -7.54 44.99 3.65
N GLU A 699 -6.91 45.73 2.74
CA GLU A 699 -7.23 45.77 1.31
C GLU A 699 -6.98 44.40 0.66
N ARG A 700 -5.79 43.81 0.87
CA ARG A 700 -5.43 42.51 0.30
C ARG A 700 -6.09 41.34 0.96
N GLN A 701 -6.43 41.43 2.25
CA GLN A 701 -7.33 40.49 2.89
C GLN A 701 -8.66 40.45 2.15
N ASN A 702 -9.30 41.59 1.89
CA ASN A 702 -10.60 41.58 1.20
C ASN A 702 -10.50 41.09 -0.26
N ASP A 703 -9.42 41.41 -0.96
CA ASP A 703 -9.15 41.00 -2.34
C ASP A 703 -8.78 39.50 -2.45
N LEU A 704 -7.72 39.05 -1.77
CA LEU A 704 -7.26 37.65 -1.79
C LEU A 704 -8.15 36.69 -1.00
N LEU A 705 -8.78 37.09 0.12
CA LEU A 705 -9.72 36.20 0.84
C LEU A 705 -10.95 35.94 -0.02
N THR A 706 -11.33 36.86 -0.90
CA THR A 706 -12.36 36.64 -1.93
C THR A 706 -11.90 35.62 -2.97
N ILE A 707 -10.66 35.73 -3.45
CA ILE A 707 -10.04 34.78 -4.40
C ILE A 707 -9.82 33.39 -3.78
N LEU A 708 -9.34 33.30 -2.54
CA LEU A 708 -9.07 32.05 -1.84
C LEU A 708 -10.34 31.40 -1.29
N ARG A 709 -11.36 32.16 -0.85
CA ARG A 709 -12.69 31.58 -0.57
C ARG A 709 -13.35 31.03 -1.82
N ALA A 710 -13.19 31.71 -2.97
CA ALA A 710 -13.62 31.16 -4.26
C ALA A 710 -12.88 29.84 -4.59
N ARG A 711 -11.58 29.76 -4.27
CA ARG A 711 -10.74 28.54 -4.45
C ARG A 711 -11.05 27.43 -3.45
N GLN A 712 -11.30 27.71 -2.17
CA GLN A 712 -11.70 26.74 -1.15
C GLN A 712 -13.14 26.24 -1.34
N LEU A 713 -14.07 27.10 -1.78
CA LEU A 713 -15.42 26.67 -2.17
C LEU A 713 -15.38 25.82 -3.44
N ALA A 714 -14.42 26.05 -4.34
CA ALA A 714 -14.14 25.18 -5.48
C ALA A 714 -13.54 23.83 -5.02
N VAL A 715 -12.56 23.80 -4.12
CA VAL A 715 -11.92 22.55 -3.64
C VAL A 715 -12.82 21.73 -2.72
N ARG A 716 -13.61 22.35 -1.83
CA ARG A 716 -14.57 21.65 -0.95
C ARG A 716 -15.74 21.01 -1.70
N LYS A 717 -15.96 21.37 -2.97
CA LYS A 717 -16.90 20.66 -3.85
C LYS A 717 -16.29 19.48 -4.60
N PHE A 718 -14.98 19.26 -4.49
CA PHE A 718 -14.23 18.23 -5.22
C PHE A 718 -13.47 17.23 -4.35
N SER A 719 -13.53 17.32 -3.01
CA SER A 719 -12.95 16.32 -2.11
C SER A 719 -14.02 15.39 -1.52
N SER A 720 -14.82 14.75 -2.38
CA SER A 720 -15.42 13.45 -2.05
C SER A 720 -14.79 12.38 -2.94
N LEU A 721 -13.78 11.71 -2.35
CA LEU A 721 -13.21 10.39 -2.62
C LEU A 721 -11.83 10.27 -3.30
N ASP A 722 -10.91 9.80 -2.44
CA ASP A 722 -9.71 8.96 -2.61
C ASP A 722 -8.36 9.63 -2.98
N MET A 723 -7.29 9.56 -2.17
CA MET A 723 -6.85 8.49 -1.24
C MET A 723 -6.05 9.00 -0.03
N ALA A 724 -5.95 8.10 0.96
CA ALA A 724 -4.99 7.98 2.08
C ALA A 724 -5.27 8.82 3.34
N ALA A 725 -6.14 8.26 4.16
CA ALA A 725 -6.10 8.38 5.60
C ALA A 725 -4.86 7.64 6.13
N ASP A 726 -3.91 8.38 6.68
CA ASP A 726 -3.18 8.07 7.92
C ASP A 726 -2.51 9.39 8.36
N ASP A 727 -2.45 9.64 9.66
CA ASP A 727 -1.95 10.85 10.36
C ASP A 727 -2.89 12.05 10.55
N TRP A 728 -4.15 11.84 10.94
CA TRP A 728 -4.84 12.89 11.71
C TRP A 728 -5.84 12.42 12.76
N ALA A 729 -5.37 12.31 14.01
CA ALA A 729 -6.10 12.67 15.23
C ALA A 729 -5.10 12.70 16.42
N PRO A 730 -5.38 13.38 17.56
CA PRO A 730 -5.96 14.71 17.76
C PRO A 730 -5.13 15.50 18.81
N TYR A 731 -4.58 16.68 18.49
CA TYR A 731 -4.04 17.55 19.55
C TYR A 731 -5.12 18.51 20.06
N ARG A 732 -5.67 18.13 21.20
CA ARG A 732 -6.53 18.94 22.06
C ARG A 732 -5.61 19.92 22.84
N PRO A 733 -5.78 21.25 22.76
CA PRO A 733 -5.02 22.14 23.64
C PRO A 733 -5.52 21.99 25.09
N PRO A 734 -4.64 22.15 26.10
CA PRO A 734 -5.01 22.08 27.50
C PRO A 734 -6.02 23.16 27.88
N SER A 735 -6.98 22.76 28.70
CA SER A 735 -7.92 23.62 29.40
C SER A 735 -7.18 24.60 30.33
N SER A 736 -7.06 25.88 29.95
CA SER A 736 -7.08 27.05 30.86
C SER A 736 -6.67 28.37 30.20
N VAL A 737 -7.35 28.81 29.13
CA VAL A 737 -7.58 30.26 28.91
C VAL A 737 -9.00 30.42 28.37
N THR A 738 -9.94 30.50 29.29
CA THR A 738 -11.28 31.02 29.05
C THR A 738 -11.19 32.53 28.94
N THR A 739 -11.52 33.12 27.78
CA THR A 739 -12.31 34.37 27.59
C THR A 739 -12.03 35.15 26.30
N ASP A 740 -11.89 34.53 25.11
CA ASP A 740 -11.91 35.33 23.85
C ASP A 740 -12.72 34.72 22.69
N ASN A 741 -13.68 33.84 22.99
CA ASN A 741 -14.69 33.39 22.00
C ASN A 741 -15.83 34.39 21.77
N VAL A 742 -15.71 35.64 22.23
CA VAL A 742 -16.73 36.69 22.02
C VAL A 742 -16.32 37.68 20.92
N TRP A 743 -15.05 37.70 20.51
CA TRP A 743 -14.56 38.59 19.44
C TRP A 743 -14.90 38.08 18.04
N TYR A 744 -14.87 36.75 17.83
CA TYR A 744 -15.11 36.14 16.51
C TYR A 744 -16.55 36.37 16.00
N GLU A 745 -17.55 36.39 16.89
CA GLU A 745 -18.95 36.63 16.49
C GLU A 745 -19.32 38.12 16.44
N ARG A 746 -18.72 38.97 17.30
CA ARG A 746 -19.06 40.40 17.32
C ARG A 746 -18.42 41.20 16.19
N VAL A 747 -17.17 40.92 15.81
CA VAL A 747 -16.53 41.64 14.70
C VAL A 747 -17.17 41.26 13.36
N SER A 748 -17.51 39.98 13.16
CA SER A 748 -18.18 39.51 11.94
C SER A 748 -19.55 40.16 11.73
N ALA A 749 -20.39 40.22 12.76
CA ALA A 749 -21.75 40.73 12.64
C ALA A 749 -21.79 42.27 12.53
N ASP A 750 -20.93 42.98 13.26
CA ASP A 750 -20.91 44.44 13.27
C ASP A 750 -20.20 45.02 12.02
N PHE A 751 -19.28 44.26 11.42
CA PHE A 751 -18.63 44.58 10.14
C PHE A 751 -19.55 44.32 8.94
N GLU A 752 -20.25 43.17 8.89
CA GLU A 752 -21.28 42.94 7.87
C GLU A 752 -22.38 44.00 7.93
N LYS A 753 -22.80 44.41 9.14
CA LYS A 753 -23.77 45.49 9.29
C LYS A 753 -23.26 46.81 8.73
N ARG A 754 -22.01 47.20 8.98
CA ARG A 754 -21.45 48.47 8.47
C ARG A 754 -21.28 48.46 6.96
N VAL A 755 -20.81 47.35 6.38
CA VAL A 755 -20.63 47.20 4.93
C VAL A 755 -21.98 47.21 4.21
N TRP A 756 -22.98 46.48 4.71
CA TRP A 756 -24.31 46.50 4.13
C TRP A 756 -25.05 47.83 4.36
N THR A 757 -24.84 48.49 5.50
CA THR A 757 -25.46 49.80 5.78
C THR A 757 -24.87 50.91 4.93
N GLN A 758 -23.56 50.90 4.67
CA GLN A 758 -22.91 51.86 3.78
C GLN A 758 -23.33 51.63 2.32
N TYR A 759 -23.35 50.36 1.88
CA TYR A 759 -23.84 49.97 0.55
C TYR A 759 -25.32 50.39 0.34
N LEU A 760 -26.18 50.21 1.35
CA LEU A 760 -27.58 50.65 1.31
C LEU A 760 -27.74 52.18 1.36
N LEU A 761 -26.88 52.91 2.10
CA LEU A 761 -26.87 54.38 2.13
C LEU A 761 -26.43 54.99 0.79
N ASP A 762 -25.44 54.38 0.14
CA ASP A 762 -24.96 54.80 -1.17
C ASP A 762 -26.02 54.51 -2.26
N CYS A 763 -26.75 53.40 -2.16
CA CYS A 763 -27.92 53.13 -3.00
C CYS A 763 -29.09 54.11 -2.73
N LYS A 764 -29.26 54.60 -1.50
CA LYS A 764 -30.31 55.54 -1.08
C LYS A 764 -30.11 56.95 -1.63
N GLN A 765 -28.87 57.41 -1.81
CA GLN A 765 -28.58 58.70 -2.43
C GLN A 765 -28.84 58.72 -3.94
N GLN A 766 -28.81 57.54 -4.60
CA GLN A 766 -28.94 57.42 -6.05
C GLN A 766 -30.35 57.10 -6.55
N THR A 767 -31.30 56.73 -5.67
CA THR A 767 -32.63 56.26 -6.08
C THR A 767 -33.77 57.11 -5.49
N ARG A 768 -34.40 57.97 -6.32
CA ARG A 768 -35.65 58.68 -5.97
C ARG A 768 -36.89 57.76 -6.15
N ASN A 769 -36.88 56.55 -5.59
CA ASN A 769 -38.00 55.62 -5.72
C ASN A 769 -38.47 55.09 -4.35
N PRO A 770 -39.71 55.39 -3.91
CA PRO A 770 -40.22 54.97 -2.60
C PRO A 770 -40.45 53.46 -2.45
N TYR A 771 -40.41 52.68 -3.54
CA TYR A 771 -40.70 51.24 -3.51
C TYR A 771 -39.50 50.33 -3.19
N ALA A 772 -38.29 50.87 -3.14
CA ALA A 772 -37.08 50.10 -2.83
C ALA A 772 -36.84 49.90 -1.31
N MET A 773 -37.79 50.31 -0.47
CA MET A 773 -37.62 50.43 0.98
C MET A 773 -38.31 49.31 1.80
N ASN A 774 -39.05 48.40 1.16
CA ASN A 774 -39.57 47.15 1.74
C ASN A 774 -38.71 45.98 1.28
#